data_AF-A0A2K8NT40-F1
#
_entry.id   AF-A0A2K8NT40-F1
#
_cell.length_a   1.000
_cell.length_b   1.000
_cell.length_c   1.000
_cell.angle_alpha   90.00
_cell.angle_beta   90.00
_cell.angle_gamma   90.00
#
_symmetry.space_group_name_H-M   'P 1'
#
loop_
_entity.id
_entity.type
_entity.pdbx_description
1 polymer ?
#
loop_
_entity_poly.entity_id
_entity_poly.type
_entity_poly.pdbx_seq_one_letter_code
_entity_poly.pdbx_strand_id
1 'polypeptide(L)'
;MKKLLTLLGATIITCSSTMTLISCDNSKNHIQTSVDEQAILDIYLQEIAKIAYLSKEKGYDTNYLFQNFVANKTIKELTAKNPIAELNSKKINNLRELQKTYFTTNVIDPEIDIKEGIKPEKASTSILQTLAPLIGMLSNPKILTTIGPVLPGLLTSLNLGGESGIGNLLEKILDKNTIDLLTNSFKNDKYSGKTFQQAIDISSIKFVNAINKIIGVNTQFQPDNKEDKEAALKSLVKNLGEFISSKKTFNFSILSNIKEIVDIVEFVRLLLIYLDKIENEPPNMTWVELKDLLERKVDDFSNEVDVKKVFSSLLDKEKMQNLLKSLFWGKEEYITMESLDDISSFMKNFDNENYTEIGFTPIIKALVNSFMPSMGGYMTGLLGILSKNSPIAGDGLASLASVLSGLIVGMLPGSIPQNFKKIIENMLSNKQFFTHPWDYLWSKDFVKAIMIENSNVANNKAEESNEKEIENFLDIPLKKLTGLKSILQHNLSDKTSIRSIVEKVTKAGGELKIDFDNFVNLINKIPALTTFLKDPTNVSIETLGIQNGKIIPGSLMDSISKIFQDLKGIVSIEKSLQASKESYNIEHFKKVHQEMQDALNAIKVTKVEFLDDEHIITLNNTKIVKFKLDKIHNKSQIMEINITQ
;
A
#
# COMPACT_ATOMS: atom_id res chain seq x y z
N MET A 1 -3.01 -4.99 -3.27
CA MET A 1 -3.18 -5.52 -1.90
C MET A 1 -3.19 -4.47 -0.78
N LYS A 2 -2.50 -3.31 -0.81
CA LYS A 2 -2.77 -2.26 0.20
C LYS A 2 -4.12 -1.59 0.03
N LYS A 3 -4.62 -1.40 -1.20
CA LYS A 3 -6.03 -1.05 -1.37
C LYS A 3 -6.98 -2.09 -0.74
N LEU A 4 -6.55 -3.36 -0.63
CA LEU A 4 -7.32 -4.44 0.02
C LEU A 4 -7.28 -4.35 1.55
N LEU A 5 -6.08 -4.16 2.11
CA LEU A 5 -5.85 -3.97 3.56
C LEU A 5 -6.39 -2.62 4.07
N THR A 6 -6.40 -1.58 3.24
CA THR A 6 -7.01 -0.27 3.52
C THR A 6 -8.52 -0.27 3.25
N LEU A 7 -9.04 -1.04 2.27
CA LEU A 7 -10.49 -1.33 2.16
C LEU A 7 -10.97 -2.10 3.39
N LEU A 8 -10.26 -3.13 3.83
CA LEU A 8 -10.61 -3.92 5.01
C LEU A 8 -10.72 -3.05 6.29
N GLY A 9 -9.94 -1.96 6.38
CA GLY A 9 -10.09 -0.95 7.42
C GLY A 9 -11.17 0.12 7.16
N ALA A 10 -11.48 0.44 5.90
CA ALA A 10 -12.44 1.49 5.52
C ALA A 10 -13.89 0.98 5.29
N THR A 11 -14.08 -0.31 4.98
CA THR A 11 -15.38 -0.92 4.69
C THR A 11 -16.20 -1.18 5.96
N ILE A 12 -15.61 -1.00 7.14
CA ILE A 12 -16.31 -1.02 8.43
C ILE A 12 -17.14 0.27 8.64
N ILE A 13 -16.92 1.34 7.84
CA ILE A 13 -17.52 2.67 8.09
C ILE A 13 -18.57 3.11 7.04
N THR A 14 -18.70 2.46 5.88
CA THR A 14 -19.62 2.92 4.82
C THR A 14 -20.62 1.87 4.36
N CYS A 15 -21.61 1.60 5.21
CA CYS A 15 -22.91 1.11 4.77
C CYS A 15 -23.92 2.26 4.73
N SER A 16 -24.08 2.91 3.57
CA SER A 16 -25.38 3.44 3.13
C SER A 16 -25.37 3.88 1.66
N SER A 17 -26.23 3.19 0.89
CA SER A 17 -26.96 3.57 -0.33
C SER A 17 -26.27 3.63 -1.71
N THR A 18 -26.78 2.75 -2.57
CA THR A 18 -26.60 2.51 -4.01
C THR A 18 -27.41 3.45 -4.91
N MET A 19 -26.83 3.81 -6.07
CA MET A 19 -27.39 4.05 -7.43
C MET A 19 -28.81 4.65 -7.64
N THR A 20 -28.94 5.61 -8.58
CA THR A 20 -29.49 5.35 -9.95
C THR A 20 -29.16 6.47 -10.96
N LEU A 21 -28.83 6.05 -12.19
CA LEU A 21 -28.84 6.80 -13.47
C LEU A 21 -30.26 6.82 -14.09
N ILE A 22 -30.53 7.75 -15.02
CA ILE A 22 -31.56 7.85 -16.10
C ILE A 22 -31.90 9.36 -16.27
N SER A 23 -32.06 10.01 -17.43
CA SER A 23 -31.75 9.82 -18.86
C SER A 23 -31.91 11.18 -19.57
N CYS A 24 -31.56 11.22 -20.85
CA CYS A 24 -31.50 12.32 -21.83
C CYS A 24 -32.65 13.35 -21.88
N ASP A 25 -32.31 14.55 -22.35
CA ASP A 25 -33.05 15.17 -23.45
C ASP A 25 -32.05 15.85 -24.43
N ASN A 26 -32.42 15.92 -25.69
CA ASN A 26 -31.65 16.47 -26.80
C ASN A 26 -32.42 17.69 -27.33
N SER A 27 -31.87 18.89 -27.17
CA SER A 27 -32.29 20.01 -28.03
C SER A 27 -31.09 20.91 -28.35
N LYS A 28 -30.61 20.82 -29.59
CA LYS A 28 -29.77 21.86 -30.20
C LYS A 28 -30.67 23.03 -30.58
N ASN A 29 -30.52 24.15 -29.89
CA ASN A 29 -31.04 25.44 -30.35
C ASN A 29 -29.92 26.47 -30.20
N HIS A 30 -29.34 26.88 -31.33
CA HIS A 30 -28.51 28.07 -31.40
C HIS A 30 -29.39 29.30 -31.16
N ILE A 31 -29.12 30.02 -30.07
CA ILE A 31 -29.66 31.35 -29.83
C ILE A 31 -28.46 32.28 -29.57
N GLN A 32 -28.40 33.35 -30.36
CA GLN A 32 -27.44 34.45 -30.21
C GLN A 32 -27.48 35.01 -28.79
N THR A 33 -26.31 35.05 -28.16
CA THR A 33 -26.08 35.60 -26.81
C THR A 33 -26.24 37.12 -26.84
N SER A 34 -26.95 37.68 -25.86
CA SER A 34 -27.00 39.13 -25.63
C SER A 34 -25.66 39.63 -25.10
N VAL A 35 -25.36 40.92 -25.28
CA VAL A 35 -24.12 41.58 -24.83
C VAL A 35 -23.85 41.37 -23.33
N ASP A 36 -24.89 41.31 -22.50
CA ASP A 36 -24.77 41.05 -21.06
C ASP A 36 -24.41 39.58 -20.73
N GLU A 37 -24.85 38.61 -21.53
CA GLU A 37 -24.55 37.18 -21.33
C GLU A 37 -23.07 36.89 -21.65
N GLN A 38 -22.52 37.53 -22.68
CA GLN A 38 -21.10 37.41 -23.04
C GLN A 38 -20.18 37.92 -21.94
N ALA A 39 -20.48 39.10 -21.38
CA ALA A 39 -19.70 39.67 -20.27
C ALA A 39 -19.72 38.78 -19.01
N ILE A 40 -20.82 38.06 -18.75
CA ILE A 40 -20.93 37.11 -17.64
C ILE A 40 -20.09 35.85 -17.88
N LEU A 41 -20.12 35.31 -19.10
CA LEU A 41 -19.33 34.15 -19.50
C LEU A 41 -17.83 34.47 -19.45
N ASP A 42 -17.43 35.66 -19.90
CA ASP A 42 -16.04 36.11 -19.89
C ASP A 42 -15.43 36.16 -18.49
N ILE A 43 -16.21 36.50 -17.44
CA ILE A 43 -15.72 36.47 -16.05
C ILE A 43 -15.31 35.07 -15.65
N TYR A 44 -16.11 34.07 -16.00
CA TYR A 44 -15.82 32.68 -15.71
C TYR A 44 -14.64 32.17 -16.55
N LEU A 45 -14.68 32.43 -17.86
CA LEU A 45 -13.67 31.98 -18.81
C LEU A 45 -12.29 32.58 -18.50
N GLN A 46 -12.20 33.79 -17.96
CA GLN A 46 -10.95 34.40 -17.51
C GLN A 46 -10.21 33.57 -16.45
N GLU A 47 -10.93 33.03 -15.48
CA GLU A 47 -10.31 32.19 -14.45
C GLU A 47 -10.03 30.77 -14.97
N ILE A 48 -10.88 30.24 -15.84
CA ILE A 48 -10.62 28.97 -16.53
C ILE A 48 -9.40 29.07 -17.46
N ALA A 49 -9.17 30.22 -18.10
CA ALA A 49 -7.98 30.48 -18.92
C ALA A 49 -6.70 30.37 -18.11
N LYS A 50 -6.67 30.98 -16.92
CA LYS A 50 -5.54 30.88 -16.00
C LYS A 50 -5.27 29.43 -15.58
N ILE A 51 -6.33 28.69 -15.24
CA ILE A 51 -6.24 27.28 -14.84
C ILE A 51 -5.73 26.41 -16.00
N ALA A 52 -6.31 26.56 -17.20
CA ALA A 52 -5.95 25.80 -18.37
C ALA A 52 -4.48 26.07 -18.78
N TYR A 53 -4.05 27.32 -18.72
CA TYR A 53 -2.66 27.71 -18.93
C TYR A 53 -1.71 27.04 -17.91
N LEU A 54 -2.02 27.11 -16.61
CA LEU A 54 -1.21 26.47 -15.57
C LEU A 54 -1.18 24.94 -15.70
N SER A 55 -2.27 24.33 -16.11
CA SER A 55 -2.31 22.89 -16.37
C SER A 55 -1.39 22.51 -17.53
N LYS A 56 -1.38 23.30 -18.62
CA LYS A 56 -0.50 23.05 -19.76
C LYS A 56 0.98 23.31 -19.47
N GLU A 57 1.30 24.43 -18.83
CA GLU A 57 2.70 24.88 -18.64
C GLU A 57 3.37 24.29 -17.39
N LYS A 58 2.59 24.06 -16.32
CA LYS A 58 3.11 23.55 -15.03
C LYS A 58 2.59 22.16 -14.68
N GLY A 59 1.70 21.58 -15.50
CA GLY A 59 1.15 20.25 -15.23
C GLY A 59 0.19 20.20 -14.04
N TYR A 60 -0.35 21.34 -13.58
CA TYR A 60 -1.21 21.42 -12.40
C TYR A 60 -2.60 20.82 -12.62
N ASP A 61 -3.15 20.22 -11.56
CA ASP A 61 -4.51 19.65 -11.55
C ASP A 61 -5.56 20.78 -11.62
N THR A 62 -6.32 20.81 -12.72
CA THR A 62 -7.31 21.84 -13.01
C THR A 62 -8.46 21.84 -12.00
N ASN A 63 -8.93 20.65 -11.61
CA ASN A 63 -10.01 20.49 -10.64
C ASN A 63 -9.59 21.02 -9.29
N TYR A 64 -8.37 20.72 -8.85
CA TYR A 64 -7.84 21.23 -7.60
C TYR A 64 -7.72 22.76 -7.60
N LEU A 65 -7.15 23.34 -8.67
CA LEU A 65 -7.03 24.80 -8.80
C LEU A 65 -8.40 25.48 -8.75
N PHE A 66 -9.39 24.92 -9.46
CA PHE A 66 -10.74 25.47 -9.46
C PHE A 66 -11.37 25.40 -8.07
N GLN A 67 -11.40 24.22 -7.46
CA GLN A 67 -12.13 24.00 -6.21
C GLN A 67 -11.53 24.77 -5.02
N ASN A 68 -10.21 24.94 -4.98
CA ASN A 68 -9.53 25.54 -3.83
C ASN A 68 -9.24 27.03 -3.99
N PHE A 69 -9.00 27.52 -5.21
CA PHE A 69 -8.58 28.91 -5.41
C PHE A 69 -9.56 29.77 -6.18
N VAL A 70 -10.44 29.19 -7.01
CA VAL A 70 -11.30 29.96 -7.94
C VAL A 70 -12.78 29.89 -7.57
N ALA A 71 -13.31 28.72 -7.23
CA ALA A 71 -14.74 28.48 -7.05
C ALA A 71 -15.41 29.44 -6.06
N ASN A 72 -14.68 29.85 -5.02
CA ASN A 72 -15.18 30.72 -3.96
C ASN A 72 -14.77 32.21 -4.13
N LYS A 73 -14.08 32.59 -5.21
CA LYS A 73 -13.74 34.01 -5.47
C LYS A 73 -15.02 34.82 -5.63
N THR A 74 -15.08 35.97 -4.96
CA THR A 74 -16.25 36.85 -4.99
C THR A 74 -16.36 37.50 -6.37
N ILE A 75 -17.54 37.50 -6.98
CA ILE A 75 -17.76 38.14 -8.29
C ILE A 75 -17.42 39.64 -8.23
N LYS A 76 -17.70 40.30 -7.10
CA LYS A 76 -17.37 41.71 -6.87
C LYS A 76 -15.87 42.02 -6.98
N GLU A 77 -15.00 41.07 -6.64
CA GLU A 77 -13.55 41.22 -6.77
C GLU A 77 -13.11 41.14 -8.24
N LEU A 78 -13.83 40.36 -9.06
CA LEU A 78 -13.53 40.14 -10.48
C LEU A 78 -14.15 41.21 -11.38
N THR A 79 -15.27 41.81 -10.98
CA THR A 79 -16.00 42.85 -11.74
C THR A 79 -15.79 44.27 -11.20
N ALA A 80 -14.83 44.49 -10.31
CA ALA A 80 -14.64 45.77 -9.59
C ALA A 80 -14.49 46.99 -10.52
N LYS A 81 -14.05 46.79 -11.76
CA LYS A 81 -13.89 47.85 -12.77
C LYS A 81 -15.15 48.08 -13.64
N ASN A 82 -16.00 47.07 -13.79
CA ASN A 82 -17.21 47.09 -14.64
C ASN A 82 -18.30 46.20 -13.99
N PRO A 83 -19.12 46.73 -13.07
CA PRO A 83 -20.15 45.96 -12.38
C PRO A 83 -21.29 45.56 -13.34
N ILE A 84 -21.69 44.29 -13.32
CA ILE A 84 -22.77 43.75 -14.15
C ILE A 84 -24.07 43.70 -13.34
N ALA A 85 -25.08 44.46 -13.76
CA ALA A 85 -26.35 44.61 -13.04
C ALA A 85 -27.13 43.28 -12.89
N GLU A 86 -27.05 42.39 -13.88
CA GLU A 86 -27.74 41.10 -13.89
C GLU A 86 -27.22 40.12 -12.81
N LEU A 87 -25.93 40.19 -12.45
CA LEU A 87 -25.35 39.34 -11.40
C LEU A 87 -25.87 39.74 -10.00
N ASN A 88 -26.10 41.05 -9.79
CA ASN A 88 -26.63 41.59 -8.55
C ASN A 88 -28.12 41.22 -8.35
N SER A 89 -28.91 41.17 -9.43
CA SER A 89 -30.34 40.81 -9.35
C SER A 89 -30.56 39.31 -9.09
N LYS A 90 -29.70 38.44 -9.63
CA LYS A 90 -29.74 36.98 -9.41
C LYS A 90 -29.07 36.50 -8.12
N LYS A 91 -28.55 37.42 -7.29
CA LYS A 91 -27.84 37.14 -6.01
C LYS A 91 -26.66 36.17 -6.15
N ILE A 92 -25.96 36.21 -7.28
CA ILE A 92 -24.79 35.35 -7.53
C ILE A 92 -23.59 36.02 -6.88
N ASN A 93 -22.98 35.37 -5.89
CA ASN A 93 -21.92 35.96 -5.07
C ASN A 93 -20.52 35.47 -5.45
N ASN A 94 -20.41 34.26 -5.98
CA ASN A 94 -19.13 33.61 -6.29
C ASN A 94 -19.16 32.85 -7.63
N LEU A 95 -17.98 32.43 -8.10
CA LEU A 95 -17.84 31.72 -9.37
C LEU A 95 -18.52 30.35 -9.40
N ARG A 96 -18.65 29.64 -8.26
CA ARG A 96 -19.38 28.37 -8.19
C ARG A 96 -20.88 28.56 -8.42
N GLU A 97 -21.46 29.63 -7.89
CA GLU A 97 -22.87 29.98 -8.14
C GLU A 97 -23.07 30.41 -9.60
N LEU A 98 -22.11 31.14 -10.18
CA LEU A 98 -22.12 31.51 -11.60
C LEU A 98 -22.08 30.25 -12.48
N GLN A 99 -21.16 29.33 -12.19
CA GLN A 99 -21.03 28.04 -12.86
C GLN A 99 -22.36 27.26 -12.87
N LYS A 100 -22.98 27.09 -11.69
CA LYS A 100 -24.26 26.37 -11.57
C LYS A 100 -25.39 27.03 -12.36
N THR A 101 -25.38 28.36 -12.45
CA THR A 101 -26.43 29.14 -13.09
C THR A 101 -26.30 29.12 -14.61
N TYR A 102 -25.09 29.34 -15.13
CA TYR A 102 -24.86 29.60 -16.56
C TYR A 102 -24.18 28.45 -17.32
N PHE A 103 -23.60 27.46 -16.62
CA PHE A 103 -22.93 26.32 -17.26
C PHE A 103 -23.61 24.98 -16.93
N THR A 104 -23.43 24.00 -17.82
CA THR A 104 -23.88 22.63 -17.62
C THR A 104 -23.17 21.98 -16.42
N THR A 105 -23.69 20.83 -15.94
CA THR A 105 -23.02 20.06 -14.88
C THR A 105 -21.62 19.61 -15.30
N ASN A 106 -21.45 19.27 -16.58
CA ASN A 106 -20.16 18.99 -17.22
C ASN A 106 -19.70 20.23 -17.99
N VAL A 107 -19.12 21.20 -17.27
CA VAL A 107 -18.74 22.49 -17.86
C VAL A 107 -17.78 22.36 -19.03
N ILE A 108 -16.90 21.35 -19.01
CA ILE A 108 -16.00 21.02 -20.10
C ILE A 108 -16.45 19.70 -20.69
N ASP A 109 -16.45 19.62 -22.02
CA ASP A 109 -16.78 18.39 -22.73
C ASP A 109 -15.93 17.21 -22.23
N PRO A 110 -16.54 16.07 -21.85
CA PRO A 110 -15.82 14.88 -21.41
C PRO A 110 -14.82 14.31 -22.41
N GLU A 111 -14.96 14.63 -23.71
CA GLU A 111 -14.00 14.24 -24.76
C GLU A 111 -12.69 15.05 -24.71
N ILE A 112 -12.66 16.18 -24.00
CA ILE A 112 -11.43 16.94 -23.74
C ILE A 112 -10.64 16.23 -22.63
N ASP A 113 -9.47 15.68 -22.98
CA ASP A 113 -8.56 15.03 -22.03
C ASP A 113 -7.93 16.05 -21.07
N ILE A 114 -8.59 16.28 -19.94
CA ILE A 114 -8.02 17.00 -18.80
C ILE A 114 -7.28 15.97 -17.93
N LYS A 115 -5.97 15.84 -18.15
CA LYS A 115 -5.14 14.93 -17.35
C LYS A 115 -5.18 15.30 -15.87
N GLU A 116 -5.23 14.29 -14.99
CA GLU A 116 -4.92 14.47 -13.57
C GLU A 116 -3.49 15.03 -13.45
N GLY A 117 -3.36 16.21 -12.86
CA GLY A 117 -2.10 16.94 -12.75
C GLY A 117 -1.51 16.92 -11.35
N ILE A 118 -0.45 17.71 -11.15
CA ILE A 118 0.17 17.94 -9.84
C ILE A 118 -0.85 18.65 -8.94
N LYS A 119 -1.08 18.09 -7.74
CA LYS A 119 -1.89 18.70 -6.69
C LYS A 119 -1.24 18.49 -5.32
N PRO A 120 -1.54 19.35 -4.34
CA PRO A 120 -1.08 19.18 -2.97
C PRO A 120 -1.59 17.87 -2.38
N GLU A 121 -0.66 17.02 -1.94
CA GLU A 121 -0.97 15.74 -1.32
C GLU A 121 -0.79 15.87 0.19
N LYS A 122 -1.84 15.56 0.96
CA LYS A 122 -1.73 15.42 2.41
C LYS A 122 -1.20 14.04 2.78
N ALA A 123 -0.54 13.99 3.92
CA ALA A 123 -0.26 12.74 4.60
C ALA A 123 -1.55 11.93 4.75
N SER A 124 -1.52 10.65 4.38
CA SER A 124 -2.68 9.78 4.56
C SER A 124 -2.82 9.44 6.04
N THR A 125 -4.06 9.34 6.52
CA THR A 125 -4.28 8.80 7.85
C THR A 125 -3.87 7.33 7.88
N SER A 126 -2.80 7.00 8.61
CA SER A 126 -2.37 5.61 8.76
C SER A 126 -3.28 4.88 9.74
N ILE A 127 -3.46 3.57 9.55
CA ILE A 127 -4.19 2.75 10.53
C ILE A 127 -3.54 2.80 11.92
N LEU A 128 -2.21 3.01 11.98
CA LEU A 128 -1.48 3.21 13.22
C LEU A 128 -1.90 4.49 13.95
N GLN A 129 -2.29 5.57 13.25
CA GLN A 129 -2.83 6.78 13.91
C GLN A 129 -4.15 6.52 14.60
N THR A 130 -4.99 5.67 14.01
CA THR A 130 -6.26 5.28 14.60
C THR A 130 -6.06 4.32 15.77
N LEU A 131 -5.13 3.37 15.63
CA LEU A 131 -4.91 2.32 16.62
C LEU A 131 -4.02 2.77 17.78
N ALA A 132 -3.02 3.63 17.58
CA ALA A 132 -2.06 4.00 18.61
C ALA A 132 -2.70 4.66 19.85
N PRO A 133 -3.67 5.59 19.73
CA PRO A 133 -4.38 6.10 20.91
C PRO A 133 -5.13 5.00 21.66
N LEU A 134 -5.80 4.09 20.93
CA LEU A 134 -6.52 2.95 21.51
C LEU A 134 -5.56 2.01 22.24
N ILE A 135 -4.43 1.67 21.62
CA ILE A 135 -3.37 0.85 22.24
C ILE A 135 -2.80 1.55 23.47
N GLY A 136 -2.50 2.84 23.37
CA GLY A 136 -1.98 3.64 24.49
C GLY A 136 -2.96 3.68 25.66
N MET A 137 -4.26 3.76 25.38
CA MET A 137 -5.31 3.76 26.39
C MET A 137 -5.50 2.37 27.02
N LEU A 138 -5.67 1.33 26.20
CA LEU A 138 -5.99 -0.03 26.67
C LEU A 138 -4.77 -0.79 27.22
N SER A 139 -3.55 -0.36 26.92
CA SER A 139 -2.32 -0.87 27.55
C SER A 139 -2.16 -0.44 29.01
N ASN A 140 -2.98 0.50 29.50
CA ASN A 140 -2.99 0.93 30.90
C ASN A 140 -4.11 0.22 31.68
N PRO A 141 -3.79 -0.75 32.57
CA PRO A 141 -4.79 -1.50 33.33
C PRO A 141 -5.70 -0.61 34.17
N LYS A 142 -5.19 0.54 34.65
CA LYS A 142 -5.97 1.49 35.46
C LYS A 142 -7.13 2.09 34.66
N ILE A 143 -6.96 2.29 33.36
CA ILE A 143 -8.03 2.84 32.51
C ILE A 143 -9.13 1.79 32.33
N LEU A 144 -8.76 0.54 32.06
CA LEU A 144 -9.72 -0.57 31.96
C LEU A 144 -10.54 -0.74 33.25
N THR A 145 -9.90 -0.67 34.42
CA THR A 145 -10.61 -0.78 35.70
C THR A 145 -11.43 0.44 36.06
N THR A 146 -11.12 1.62 35.50
CA THR A 146 -11.88 2.86 35.68
C THR A 146 -13.10 2.92 34.76
N ILE A 147 -12.98 2.46 33.50
CA ILE A 147 -14.08 2.47 32.52
C ILE A 147 -15.07 1.34 32.79
N GLY A 148 -14.61 0.19 33.27
CA GLY A 148 -15.44 -1.00 33.52
C GLY A 148 -16.77 -0.71 34.24
N PRO A 149 -16.77 -0.01 35.40
CA PRO A 149 -17.99 0.32 36.12
C PRO A 149 -18.97 1.24 35.37
N VAL A 150 -18.48 2.04 34.41
CA VAL A 150 -19.29 3.00 33.64
C VAL A 150 -19.77 2.40 32.30
N LEU A 151 -19.17 1.29 31.88
CA LEU A 151 -19.43 0.62 30.61
C LEU A 151 -20.92 0.23 30.42
N PRO A 152 -21.64 -0.31 31.42
CA PRO A 152 -23.07 -0.59 31.31
C PRO A 152 -23.92 0.63 30.95
N GLY A 153 -23.67 1.76 31.63
CA GLY A 153 -24.38 3.01 31.41
C GLY A 153 -24.12 3.58 30.02
N LEU A 154 -22.87 3.52 29.56
CA LEU A 154 -22.48 3.97 28.21
C LEU A 154 -23.15 3.15 27.11
N LEU A 155 -23.08 1.81 27.19
CA LEU A 155 -23.68 0.92 26.20
C LEU A 155 -25.19 1.09 26.09
N THR A 156 -25.86 1.29 27.22
CA THR A 156 -27.31 1.54 27.27
C THR A 156 -27.64 2.92 26.68
N SER A 157 -26.89 3.97 27.03
CA SER A 157 -27.12 5.33 26.53
C SER A 157 -26.89 5.49 25.02
N LEU A 158 -25.98 4.70 24.45
CA LEU A 158 -25.66 4.71 23.02
C LEU A 158 -26.51 3.72 22.21
N ASN A 159 -27.47 3.04 22.85
CA ASN A 159 -28.30 2.00 22.24
C ASN A 159 -27.47 0.90 21.54
N LEU A 160 -26.29 0.59 22.10
CA LEU A 160 -25.38 -0.44 21.59
C LEU A 160 -25.62 -1.81 22.22
N GLY A 161 -26.39 -1.85 23.31
CA GLY A 161 -26.86 -3.09 23.95
C GLY A 161 -28.22 -3.56 23.44
N GLY A 162 -28.68 -4.73 23.89
CA GLY A 162 -29.99 -5.30 23.55
C GLY A 162 -30.01 -6.12 22.25
N GLU A 163 -31.21 -6.59 21.87
CA GLU A 163 -31.41 -7.55 20.75
C GLU A 163 -31.10 -6.99 19.35
N SER A 164 -31.06 -5.67 19.18
CA SER A 164 -30.61 -5.01 17.93
C SER A 164 -29.18 -4.44 18.04
N GLY A 165 -28.52 -4.65 19.17
CA GLY A 165 -27.21 -4.07 19.50
C GLY A 165 -26.02 -4.84 18.92
N ILE A 166 -24.82 -4.34 19.22
CA ILE A 166 -23.54 -4.89 18.72
C ILE A 166 -23.34 -6.34 19.19
N GLY A 167 -23.87 -6.72 20.36
CA GLY A 167 -23.75 -8.08 20.89
C GLY A 167 -24.37 -9.15 19.97
N ASN A 168 -25.53 -8.87 19.37
CA ASN A 168 -26.18 -9.80 18.43
C ASN A 168 -25.51 -9.81 17.05
N LEU A 169 -24.95 -8.67 16.61
CA LEU A 169 -24.12 -8.62 15.41
C LEU A 169 -22.86 -9.47 15.61
N LEU A 170 -22.15 -9.29 16.72
CA LEU A 170 -20.93 -10.04 17.04
C LEU A 170 -21.20 -11.54 17.13
N GLU A 171 -22.30 -11.97 17.75
CA GLU A 171 -22.65 -13.40 17.81
C GLU A 171 -22.96 -14.00 16.43
N LYS A 172 -23.61 -13.25 15.53
CA LYS A 172 -23.85 -13.70 14.15
C LYS A 172 -22.56 -13.84 13.34
N ILE A 173 -21.56 -13.01 13.63
CA ILE A 173 -20.26 -13.00 12.92
C ILE A 173 -19.30 -14.03 13.53
N LEU A 174 -19.32 -14.15 14.86
CA LEU A 174 -18.42 -14.98 15.66
C LEU A 174 -19.24 -16.07 16.35
N ASP A 175 -19.89 -16.89 15.54
CA ASP A 175 -20.53 -18.10 16.04
C ASP A 175 -19.47 -19.07 16.61
N LYS A 176 -19.92 -20.11 17.29
CA LYS A 176 -19.02 -21.08 17.93
C LYS A 176 -18.02 -21.68 16.93
N ASN A 177 -18.47 -22.01 15.72
CA ASN A 177 -17.61 -22.58 14.68
C ASN A 177 -16.52 -21.59 14.26
N THR A 178 -16.87 -20.32 14.10
CA THR A 178 -15.93 -19.25 13.76
C THR A 178 -14.93 -18.99 14.88
N ILE A 179 -15.39 -18.99 16.14
CA ILE A 179 -14.53 -18.89 17.32
C ILE A 179 -13.53 -20.05 17.34
N ASP A 180 -13.99 -21.29 17.12
CA ASP A 180 -13.13 -22.47 17.10
C ASP A 180 -12.11 -22.39 15.95
N LEU A 181 -12.52 -21.95 14.76
CA LEU A 181 -11.62 -21.72 13.63
C LEU A 181 -10.55 -20.67 13.95
N LEU A 182 -10.95 -19.53 14.50
CA LEU A 182 -10.04 -18.45 14.88
C LEU A 182 -9.08 -18.90 15.98
N THR A 183 -9.57 -19.55 17.04
CA THR A 183 -8.74 -20.11 18.12
C THR A 183 -7.71 -21.09 17.56
N ASN A 184 -8.14 -22.02 16.71
CA ASN A 184 -7.22 -22.98 16.08
C ASN A 184 -6.22 -22.31 15.13
N SER A 185 -6.59 -21.17 14.52
CA SER A 185 -5.70 -20.37 13.68
C SER A 185 -4.52 -19.76 14.42
N PHE A 186 -4.63 -19.59 15.74
CA PHE A 186 -3.59 -19.02 16.61
C PHE A 186 -2.84 -20.04 17.47
N LYS A 187 -3.30 -21.29 17.55
CA LYS A 187 -2.64 -22.39 18.30
C LYS A 187 -1.62 -23.19 17.49
N ASN A 188 -0.65 -23.79 18.18
CA ASN A 188 0.29 -24.75 17.60
C ASN A 188 -0.27 -26.19 17.51
N ASP A 189 -1.33 -26.52 18.25
CA ASP A 189 -1.91 -27.88 18.39
C ASP A 189 -2.08 -28.64 17.06
N LYS A 190 -2.51 -27.97 15.98
CA LYS A 190 -2.70 -28.59 14.65
C LYS A 190 -1.41 -29.05 13.95
N TYR A 191 -0.27 -28.57 14.43
CA TYR A 191 1.07 -28.94 13.97
C TYR A 191 1.79 -29.83 14.97
N SER A 192 1.11 -30.31 16.02
CA SER A 192 1.75 -31.13 17.04
C SER A 192 2.41 -32.37 16.44
N GLY A 193 3.67 -32.60 16.82
CA GLY A 193 4.52 -33.65 16.29
C GLY A 193 5.05 -33.43 14.87
N LYS A 194 4.61 -32.38 14.16
CA LYS A 194 5.09 -32.05 12.80
C LYS A 194 6.36 -31.21 12.87
N THR A 195 7.26 -31.42 11.90
CA THR A 195 8.43 -30.56 11.73
C THR A 195 8.03 -29.19 11.20
N PHE A 196 8.90 -28.21 11.36
CA PHE A 196 8.66 -26.86 10.86
C PHE A 196 8.47 -26.85 9.33
N GLN A 197 9.25 -27.64 8.58
CA GLN A 197 9.06 -27.81 7.14
C GLN A 197 7.67 -28.34 6.79
N GLN A 198 7.19 -29.37 7.51
CA GLN A 198 5.84 -29.91 7.29
C GLN A 198 4.76 -28.86 7.57
N ALA A 199 4.92 -28.04 8.61
CA ALA A 199 4.00 -26.95 8.92
C ALA A 199 4.03 -25.85 7.84
N ILE A 200 5.21 -25.51 7.30
CA ILE A 200 5.33 -24.57 6.18
C ILE A 200 4.60 -25.11 4.95
N ASP A 201 4.78 -26.39 4.61
CA ASP A 201 4.13 -27.00 3.44
C ASP A 201 2.60 -26.98 3.59
N ILE A 202 2.08 -27.43 4.74
CA ILE A 202 0.64 -27.43 5.05
C ILE A 202 0.07 -26.00 5.01
N SER A 203 0.70 -25.04 5.69
CA SER A 203 0.24 -23.66 5.74
C SER A 203 0.28 -22.98 4.37
N SER A 204 1.28 -23.30 3.54
CA SER A 204 1.39 -22.79 2.17
C SER A 204 0.25 -23.30 1.30
N ILE A 205 -0.11 -24.58 1.38
CA ILE A 205 -1.25 -25.15 0.64
C ILE A 205 -2.57 -24.50 1.09
N LYS A 206 -2.78 -24.34 2.41
CA LYS A 206 -3.95 -23.63 2.95
C LYS A 206 -4.02 -22.19 2.47
N PHE A 207 -2.89 -21.47 2.49
CA PHE A 207 -2.79 -20.11 1.96
C PHE A 207 -3.17 -20.06 0.47
N VAL A 208 -2.67 -20.97 -0.36
CA VAL A 208 -3.05 -21.04 -1.78
C VAL A 208 -4.55 -21.28 -1.94
N ASN A 209 -5.11 -22.25 -1.21
CA ASN A 209 -6.55 -22.53 -1.25
C ASN A 209 -7.38 -21.30 -0.86
N ALA A 210 -6.94 -20.58 0.18
CA ALA A 210 -7.58 -19.35 0.63
C ALA A 210 -7.55 -18.26 -0.44
N ILE A 211 -6.38 -18.03 -1.06
CA ILE A 211 -6.25 -17.06 -2.15
C ILE A 211 -7.12 -17.46 -3.34
N ASN A 212 -7.07 -18.73 -3.78
CA ASN A 212 -7.89 -19.25 -4.88
C ASN A 212 -9.37 -18.98 -4.64
N LYS A 213 -9.89 -19.33 -3.46
CA LYS A 213 -11.30 -19.14 -3.14
C LYS A 213 -11.68 -17.66 -3.05
N ILE A 214 -10.83 -16.82 -2.46
CA ILE A 214 -11.04 -15.37 -2.40
C ILE A 214 -11.13 -14.74 -3.81
N ILE A 215 -10.33 -15.22 -4.77
CA ILE A 215 -10.36 -14.72 -6.16
C ILE A 215 -11.38 -15.46 -7.05
N GLY A 216 -12.24 -16.30 -6.46
CA GLY A 216 -13.34 -16.99 -7.15
C GLY A 216 -12.93 -18.24 -7.93
N VAL A 217 -11.80 -18.86 -7.59
CA VAL A 217 -11.33 -20.11 -8.18
C VAL A 217 -11.65 -21.29 -7.25
N ASN A 218 -12.30 -22.32 -7.80
CA ASN A 218 -12.79 -23.48 -7.04
C ASN A 218 -11.74 -24.60 -6.85
N THR A 219 -10.49 -24.37 -7.24
CA THR A 219 -9.42 -25.36 -7.07
C THR A 219 -9.06 -25.50 -5.59
N GLN A 220 -9.17 -26.71 -5.06
CA GLN A 220 -8.83 -27.03 -3.67
C GLN A 220 -7.81 -28.18 -3.62
N PHE A 221 -6.73 -27.95 -2.90
CA PHE A 221 -5.65 -28.90 -2.63
C PHE A 221 -5.75 -29.46 -1.22
N GLN A 222 -5.25 -30.66 -0.98
CA GLN A 222 -5.24 -31.31 0.33
C GLN A 222 -3.99 -30.88 1.12
N PRO A 223 -4.12 -30.13 2.25
CA PRO A 223 -2.96 -29.59 2.95
C PRO A 223 -2.00 -30.64 3.50
N ASP A 224 -2.49 -31.81 3.89
CA ASP A 224 -1.66 -32.90 4.43
C ASP A 224 -0.99 -33.76 3.34
N ASN A 225 -1.32 -33.55 2.06
CA ASN A 225 -0.67 -34.24 0.95
C ASN A 225 0.55 -33.45 0.46
N LYS A 226 1.77 -33.96 0.69
CA LYS A 226 3.01 -33.31 0.24
C LYS A 226 3.11 -33.16 -1.27
N GLU A 227 2.51 -34.09 -2.03
CA GLU A 227 2.51 -34.06 -3.49
C GLU A 227 1.69 -32.88 -4.04
N ASP A 228 0.71 -32.40 -3.28
CA ASP A 228 -0.14 -31.28 -3.67
C ASP A 228 0.58 -29.92 -3.58
N LYS A 229 1.72 -29.82 -2.88
CA LYS A 229 2.44 -28.55 -2.69
C LYS A 229 2.80 -27.90 -4.02
N GLU A 230 3.44 -28.64 -4.91
CA GLU A 230 3.91 -28.08 -6.19
C GLU A 230 2.72 -27.65 -7.06
N ALA A 231 1.66 -28.48 -7.10
CA ALA A 231 0.43 -28.17 -7.83
C ALA A 231 -0.27 -26.92 -7.27
N ALA A 232 -0.31 -26.78 -5.94
CA ALA A 232 -0.86 -25.61 -5.27
C ALA A 232 -0.07 -24.34 -5.64
N LEU A 233 1.26 -24.39 -5.57
CA LEU A 233 2.10 -23.22 -5.90
C LEU A 233 2.00 -22.84 -7.39
N LYS A 234 1.95 -23.81 -8.31
CA LYS A 234 1.66 -23.57 -9.72
C LYS A 234 0.27 -22.96 -9.93
N SER A 235 -0.72 -23.42 -9.17
CA SER A 235 -2.07 -22.85 -9.18
C SER A 235 -2.09 -21.41 -8.68
N LEU A 236 -1.29 -21.06 -7.66
CA LEU A 236 -1.17 -19.69 -7.18
C LEU A 236 -0.63 -18.78 -8.29
N VAL A 237 0.49 -19.15 -8.92
CA VAL A 237 1.11 -18.39 -10.02
C VAL A 237 0.11 -18.11 -11.12
N LYS A 238 -0.58 -19.16 -11.59
CA LYS A 238 -1.57 -19.04 -12.66
C LYS A 238 -2.74 -18.16 -12.24
N ASN A 239 -3.44 -18.53 -11.16
CA ASN A 239 -4.73 -17.93 -10.84
C ASN A 239 -4.58 -16.49 -10.34
N LEU A 240 -3.59 -16.22 -9.49
CA LEU A 240 -3.34 -14.87 -9.00
C LEU A 240 -2.80 -13.98 -10.13
N GLY A 241 -1.92 -14.50 -11.00
CA GLY A 241 -1.43 -13.77 -12.18
C GLY A 241 -2.53 -13.42 -13.18
N GLU A 242 -3.43 -14.37 -13.48
CA GLU A 242 -4.62 -14.13 -14.30
C GLU A 242 -5.56 -13.10 -13.65
N PHE A 243 -5.79 -13.19 -12.34
CA PHE A 243 -6.62 -12.23 -11.61
C PHE A 243 -6.06 -10.81 -11.69
N ILE A 244 -4.75 -10.64 -11.49
CA ILE A 244 -4.07 -9.33 -11.55
C ILE A 244 -4.10 -8.76 -12.97
N SER A 245 -3.76 -9.57 -13.97
CA SER A 245 -3.70 -9.13 -15.38
C SER A 245 -5.07 -8.79 -15.95
N SER A 246 -6.11 -9.52 -15.56
CA SER A 246 -7.49 -9.30 -16.03
C SER A 246 -8.22 -8.13 -15.35
N LYS A 247 -7.62 -7.47 -14.35
CA LYS A 247 -8.23 -6.37 -13.57
C LYS A 247 -9.63 -6.69 -13.05
N LYS A 248 -9.91 -7.96 -12.76
CA LYS A 248 -11.23 -8.42 -12.29
C LYS A 248 -11.62 -7.72 -10.98
N THR A 249 -12.91 -7.47 -10.82
CA THR A 249 -13.46 -6.92 -9.58
C THR A 249 -13.33 -7.94 -8.46
N PHE A 250 -12.82 -7.47 -7.32
CA PHE A 250 -12.59 -8.26 -6.14
C PHE A 250 -13.83 -8.25 -5.24
N ASN A 251 -14.55 -9.36 -5.18
CA ASN A 251 -15.70 -9.52 -4.28
C ASN A 251 -15.26 -10.29 -3.03
N PHE A 252 -14.95 -9.56 -1.97
CA PHE A 252 -14.56 -10.13 -0.69
C PHE A 252 -15.50 -9.65 0.40
N SER A 253 -15.92 -10.58 1.24
CA SER A 253 -16.67 -10.28 2.44
C SER A 253 -16.07 -11.07 3.60
N ILE A 254 -15.82 -10.39 4.72
CA ILE A 254 -15.28 -11.01 5.93
C ILE A 254 -16.17 -12.19 6.36
N LEU A 255 -17.48 -12.04 6.25
CA LEU A 255 -18.45 -13.04 6.68
C LEU A 255 -18.40 -14.30 5.81
N SER A 256 -18.31 -14.13 4.48
CA SER A 256 -18.25 -15.27 3.56
C SER A 256 -16.88 -15.92 3.48
N ASN A 257 -15.82 -15.21 3.92
CA ASN A 257 -14.44 -15.62 3.73
C ASN A 257 -13.66 -15.83 5.03
N ILE A 258 -14.33 -15.95 6.17
CA ILE A 258 -13.67 -16.04 7.48
C ILE A 258 -12.68 -17.21 7.59
N LYS A 259 -13.02 -18.36 6.98
CA LYS A 259 -12.12 -19.52 6.90
C LYS A 259 -10.85 -19.20 6.10
N GLU A 260 -10.99 -18.52 4.97
CA GLU A 260 -9.85 -18.14 4.13
C GLU A 260 -8.98 -17.09 4.82
N ILE A 261 -9.58 -16.16 5.57
CA ILE A 261 -8.85 -15.20 6.43
C ILE A 261 -8.05 -15.96 7.50
N VAL A 262 -8.66 -16.93 8.16
CA VAL A 262 -8.02 -17.78 9.17
C VAL A 262 -6.80 -18.51 8.59
N ASP A 263 -6.92 -19.10 7.41
CA ASP A 263 -5.82 -19.81 6.74
C ASP A 263 -4.67 -18.86 6.36
N ILE A 264 -4.97 -17.62 5.95
CA ILE A 264 -3.95 -16.59 5.67
C ILE A 264 -3.26 -16.14 6.97
N VAL A 265 -4.02 -15.89 8.04
CA VAL A 265 -3.48 -15.49 9.35
C VAL A 265 -2.57 -16.59 9.90
N GLU A 266 -2.96 -17.86 9.75
CA GLU A 266 -2.16 -19.02 10.13
C GLU A 266 -0.80 -19.05 9.40
N PHE A 267 -0.79 -18.85 8.09
CA PHE A 267 0.45 -18.78 7.31
C PHE A 267 1.36 -17.63 7.78
N VAL A 268 0.79 -16.43 7.97
CA VAL A 268 1.54 -15.26 8.45
C VAL A 268 2.11 -15.49 9.85
N ARG A 269 1.31 -16.10 10.75
CA ARG A 269 1.75 -16.47 12.10
C ARG A 269 2.98 -17.37 12.05
N LEU A 270 2.93 -18.43 11.26
CA LEU A 270 4.03 -19.39 11.15
C LEU A 270 5.29 -18.74 10.58
N LEU A 271 5.15 -17.88 9.57
CA LEU A 271 6.25 -17.09 9.02
C LEU A 271 6.89 -16.17 10.08
N LEU A 272 6.07 -15.47 10.89
CA LEU A 272 6.60 -14.59 11.92
C LEU A 272 7.33 -15.36 13.03
N ILE A 273 6.79 -16.49 13.48
CA ILE A 273 7.46 -17.38 14.44
C ILE A 273 8.79 -17.86 13.85
N TYR A 274 8.81 -18.26 12.58
CA TYR A 274 10.05 -18.68 11.91
C TYR A 274 11.12 -17.59 11.93
N LEU A 275 10.75 -16.37 11.54
CA LEU A 275 11.65 -15.22 11.48
C LEU A 275 12.18 -14.82 12.87
N ASP A 276 11.36 -14.90 13.91
CA ASP A 276 11.79 -14.68 15.31
C ASP A 276 12.83 -15.71 15.75
N LYS A 277 12.69 -16.97 15.32
CA LYS A 277 13.59 -18.04 15.73
C LYS A 277 14.93 -18.00 15.02
N ILE A 278 14.95 -17.61 13.75
CA ILE A 278 16.19 -17.37 12.99
C ILE A 278 17.10 -16.36 13.70
N GLU A 279 16.53 -15.39 14.43
CA GLU A 279 17.33 -14.40 15.16
C GLU A 279 18.12 -15.01 16.32
N ASN A 280 17.64 -16.11 16.92
CA ASN A 280 18.34 -16.80 18.01
C ASN A 280 19.51 -17.67 17.53
N GLU A 281 19.55 -17.96 16.23
CA GLU A 281 20.57 -18.83 15.65
C GLU A 281 21.90 -18.06 15.50
N PRO A 282 23.05 -18.77 15.63
CA PRO A 282 24.35 -18.13 15.59
C PRO A 282 24.57 -17.40 14.25
N PRO A 283 25.33 -16.28 14.25
CA PRO A 283 25.71 -15.60 13.01
C PRO A 283 26.35 -16.56 12.01
N ASN A 284 26.14 -16.30 10.71
CA ASN A 284 26.69 -17.10 9.61
C ASN A 284 26.16 -18.55 9.52
N MET A 285 24.89 -18.77 9.85
CA MET A 285 24.19 -20.06 9.79
C MET A 285 24.55 -20.90 8.56
N THR A 286 24.91 -22.15 8.79
CA THR A 286 25.24 -23.16 7.78
C THR A 286 23.99 -23.84 7.22
N TRP A 287 24.14 -24.60 6.15
CA TRP A 287 23.04 -25.38 5.58
C TRP A 287 22.49 -26.43 6.56
N VAL A 288 23.39 -27.08 7.30
CA VAL A 288 23.03 -28.10 8.30
C VAL A 288 22.19 -27.45 9.40
N GLU A 289 22.61 -26.31 9.94
CA GLU A 289 21.85 -25.59 10.97
C GLU A 289 20.47 -25.12 10.47
N LEU A 290 20.38 -24.64 9.22
CA LEU A 290 19.10 -24.29 8.60
C LEU A 290 18.18 -25.52 8.49
N LYS A 291 18.73 -26.65 8.05
CA LYS A 291 17.98 -27.91 7.91
C LYS A 291 17.53 -28.44 9.26
N ASP A 292 18.42 -28.43 10.26
CA ASP A 292 18.10 -28.83 11.63
C ASP A 292 16.96 -27.98 12.19
N LEU A 293 16.98 -26.65 11.97
CA LEU A 293 15.89 -25.76 12.34
C LEU A 293 14.56 -26.13 11.66
N LEU A 294 14.60 -26.47 10.37
CA LEU A 294 13.40 -26.89 9.61
C LEU A 294 12.89 -28.29 10.03
N GLU A 295 13.75 -29.12 10.59
CA GLU A 295 13.43 -30.46 11.10
C GLU A 295 12.96 -30.47 12.57
N ARG A 296 13.23 -29.41 13.35
CA ARG A 296 12.68 -29.24 14.70
C ARG A 296 11.15 -29.26 14.69
N LYS A 297 10.55 -29.76 15.78
CA LYS A 297 9.09 -29.86 15.90
C LYS A 297 8.50 -28.49 16.20
N VAL A 298 7.30 -28.21 15.67
CA VAL A 298 6.61 -26.94 15.94
C VAL A 298 6.37 -26.74 17.44
N ASP A 299 6.18 -27.83 18.18
CA ASP A 299 5.99 -27.83 19.64
C ASP A 299 7.20 -27.30 20.42
N ASP A 300 8.40 -27.33 19.83
CA ASP A 300 9.62 -26.84 20.48
C ASP A 300 9.74 -25.31 20.45
N PHE A 301 8.82 -24.62 19.75
CA PHE A 301 8.86 -23.17 19.58
C PHE A 301 7.78 -22.47 20.39
N SER A 302 8.17 -21.38 21.06
CA SER A 302 7.20 -20.50 21.71
C SER A 302 6.24 -19.89 20.69
N ASN A 303 4.95 -19.83 21.04
CA ASN A 303 3.88 -19.26 20.22
C ASN A 303 3.82 -17.73 20.37
N GLU A 304 4.98 -17.10 20.27
CA GLU A 304 5.19 -15.68 20.47
C GLU A 304 6.25 -15.14 19.51
N VAL A 305 6.19 -13.83 19.23
CA VAL A 305 7.12 -13.14 18.33
C VAL A 305 7.54 -11.82 18.96
N ASP A 306 8.84 -11.58 19.08
CA ASP A 306 9.35 -10.23 19.38
C ASP A 306 9.64 -9.50 18.06
N VAL A 307 8.77 -8.54 17.72
CA VAL A 307 8.88 -7.81 16.47
C VAL A 307 10.12 -6.91 16.47
N LYS A 308 10.52 -6.35 17.61
CA LYS A 308 11.72 -5.51 17.66
C LYS A 308 12.96 -6.33 17.37
N LYS A 309 13.01 -7.56 17.89
CA LYS A 309 14.08 -8.51 17.68
C LYS A 309 14.22 -8.86 16.19
N VAL A 310 13.13 -9.22 15.52
CA VAL A 310 13.10 -9.44 14.06
C VAL A 310 13.61 -8.22 13.29
N PHE A 311 13.18 -7.01 13.65
CA PHE A 311 13.66 -5.79 12.99
C PHE A 311 15.13 -5.49 13.31
N SER A 312 15.62 -5.80 14.51
CA SER A 312 17.01 -5.58 14.89
C SER A 312 17.99 -6.40 14.05
N SER A 313 17.59 -7.59 13.62
CA SER A 313 18.35 -8.44 12.69
C SER A 313 18.56 -7.81 11.33
N LEU A 314 17.74 -6.83 10.91
CA LEU A 314 17.94 -6.10 9.65
C LEU A 314 19.05 -5.05 9.75
N LEU A 315 19.49 -4.69 10.96
CA LEU A 315 20.57 -3.72 11.18
C LEU A 315 21.96 -4.37 11.29
N ASP A 316 21.99 -5.64 11.67
CA ASP A 316 23.22 -6.42 11.81
C ASP A 316 23.50 -7.20 10.53
N LYS A 317 24.73 -7.07 10.00
CA LYS A 317 25.12 -7.68 8.72
C LYS A 317 24.97 -9.21 8.78
N GLU A 318 25.45 -9.86 9.82
CA GLU A 318 25.46 -11.33 9.86
C GLU A 318 24.05 -11.89 10.17
N LYS A 319 23.29 -11.24 11.05
CA LYS A 319 21.89 -11.62 11.30
C LYS A 319 20.99 -11.38 10.08
N MET A 320 21.21 -10.31 9.33
CA MET A 320 20.50 -10.08 8.07
C MET A 320 20.82 -11.18 7.06
N GLN A 321 22.06 -11.67 7.03
CA GLN A 321 22.44 -12.81 6.21
C GLN A 321 21.64 -14.06 6.59
N ASN A 322 21.52 -14.37 7.88
CA ASN A 322 20.71 -15.49 8.36
C ASN A 322 19.23 -15.34 7.98
N LEU A 323 18.67 -14.14 8.09
CA LEU A 323 17.30 -13.88 7.61
C LEU A 323 17.15 -14.18 6.12
N LEU A 324 18.09 -13.72 5.28
CA LEU A 324 18.04 -14.00 3.85
C LEU A 324 18.24 -15.49 3.54
N LYS A 325 19.15 -16.17 4.25
CA LYS A 325 19.33 -17.62 4.15
C LYS A 325 18.02 -18.35 4.45
N SER A 326 17.33 -17.98 5.54
CA SER A 326 16.06 -18.59 5.95
C SER A 326 14.93 -18.45 4.92
N LEU A 327 14.94 -17.35 4.15
CA LEU A 327 13.91 -17.03 3.18
C LEU A 327 14.22 -17.53 1.77
N PHE A 328 15.51 -17.66 1.42
CA PHE A 328 15.93 -17.85 0.03
C PHE A 328 16.94 -18.98 -0.21
N TRP A 329 17.60 -19.51 0.82
CA TRP A 329 18.48 -20.68 0.69
C TRP A 329 17.61 -21.95 0.65
N GLY A 330 17.04 -22.23 -0.52
CA GLY A 330 16.07 -23.31 -0.71
C GLY A 330 16.67 -24.67 -1.10
N LYS A 331 17.98 -24.73 -1.37
CA LYS A 331 18.73 -25.93 -1.77
C LYS A 331 20.17 -25.86 -1.29
N GLU A 332 20.77 -27.00 -1.00
CA GLU A 332 22.12 -27.11 -0.41
C GLU A 332 23.20 -26.42 -1.26
N GLU A 333 23.18 -26.73 -2.55
CA GLU A 333 24.15 -26.23 -3.50
C GLU A 333 23.50 -25.42 -4.62
N TYR A 334 24.10 -24.26 -4.88
CA TYR A 334 23.87 -23.50 -6.10
C TYR A 334 25.03 -23.81 -7.04
N ILE A 335 24.69 -24.04 -8.30
CA ILE A 335 25.67 -24.31 -9.35
C ILE A 335 26.55 -23.07 -9.50
N THR A 336 27.87 -23.22 -9.50
CA THR A 336 28.84 -22.16 -9.77
C THR A 336 29.28 -22.20 -11.24
N MET A 337 29.96 -21.17 -11.71
CA MET A 337 30.55 -21.12 -13.04
C MET A 337 32.07 -21.30 -12.94
N GLU A 338 32.60 -22.35 -13.57
CA GLU A 338 34.04 -22.57 -13.69
C GLU A 338 34.56 -22.05 -15.04
N SER A 339 33.70 -22.06 -16.06
CA SER A 339 33.95 -21.60 -17.42
C SER A 339 32.74 -20.86 -18.03
N LEU A 340 32.92 -20.25 -19.21
CA LEU A 340 31.82 -19.62 -19.95
C LEU A 340 30.77 -20.64 -20.44
N ASP A 341 31.16 -21.89 -20.66
CA ASP A 341 30.25 -22.95 -21.12
C ASP A 341 29.26 -23.37 -20.01
N ASP A 342 29.59 -23.06 -18.75
CA ASP A 342 28.75 -23.37 -17.59
C ASP A 342 27.58 -22.41 -17.41
N ILE A 343 27.48 -21.32 -18.18
CA ILE A 343 26.41 -20.32 -18.03
C ILE A 343 25.04 -20.99 -18.10
N SER A 344 24.81 -21.92 -19.03
CA SER A 344 23.53 -22.64 -19.13
C SER A 344 23.22 -23.46 -17.88
N SER A 345 24.24 -24.12 -17.30
CA SER A 345 24.11 -24.87 -16.05
C SER A 345 23.87 -23.95 -14.85
N PHE A 346 24.60 -22.83 -14.77
CA PHE A 346 24.40 -21.79 -13.77
C PHE A 346 22.97 -21.24 -13.81
N MET A 347 22.40 -21.06 -15.00
CA MET A 347 21.05 -20.54 -15.17
C MET A 347 19.96 -21.46 -14.61
N LYS A 348 20.25 -22.75 -14.38
CA LYS A 348 19.34 -23.68 -13.67
C LYS A 348 19.11 -23.27 -12.21
N ASN A 349 19.96 -22.41 -11.63
CA ASN A 349 19.72 -21.83 -10.31
C ASN A 349 18.50 -20.90 -10.26
N PHE A 350 18.07 -20.39 -11.41
CA PHE A 350 16.97 -19.44 -11.55
C PHE A 350 15.73 -20.07 -12.18
N ASP A 351 15.61 -21.39 -12.10
CA ASP A 351 14.43 -22.11 -12.58
C ASP A 351 13.15 -21.48 -12.01
N ASN A 352 12.12 -21.36 -12.83
CA ASN A 352 10.85 -20.72 -12.50
C ASN A 352 9.69 -21.72 -12.38
N GLU A 353 9.91 -22.99 -12.71
CA GLU A 353 8.84 -23.95 -12.90
C GLU A 353 8.76 -25.00 -11.79
N ASN A 354 9.89 -25.31 -11.15
CA ASN A 354 9.96 -26.24 -10.02
C ASN A 354 9.72 -25.49 -8.69
N TYR A 355 9.01 -26.12 -7.76
CA TYR A 355 8.73 -25.57 -6.42
C TYR A 355 9.06 -26.56 -5.29
N THR A 356 10.01 -27.47 -5.54
CA THR A 356 10.45 -28.53 -4.61
C THR A 356 11.45 -28.05 -3.56
N GLU A 357 11.85 -26.77 -3.59
CA GLU A 357 12.74 -26.19 -2.59
C GLU A 357 12.16 -26.26 -1.17
N ILE A 358 13.04 -26.20 -0.16
CA ILE A 358 12.66 -26.20 1.26
C ILE A 358 12.43 -24.77 1.79
N GLY A 359 11.86 -24.67 3.00
CA GLY A 359 11.56 -23.41 3.67
C GLY A 359 10.49 -22.59 2.96
N PHE A 360 10.57 -21.27 3.10
CA PHE A 360 9.63 -20.31 2.48
C PHE A 360 10.01 -19.93 1.04
N THR A 361 11.18 -20.32 0.55
CA THR A 361 11.65 -20.07 -0.82
C THR A 361 10.60 -20.35 -1.90
N PRO A 362 9.94 -21.53 -1.95
CA PRO A 362 9.03 -21.86 -3.05
C PRO A 362 7.74 -21.03 -3.06
N ILE A 363 7.18 -20.69 -1.89
CA ILE A 363 5.97 -19.83 -1.82
C ILE A 363 6.31 -18.37 -2.18
N ILE A 364 7.48 -17.86 -1.78
CA ILE A 364 7.94 -16.52 -2.17
C ILE A 364 8.17 -16.45 -3.68
N LYS A 365 8.83 -17.47 -4.24
CA LYS A 365 9.01 -17.65 -5.69
C LYS A 365 7.67 -17.62 -6.43
N ALA A 366 6.68 -18.39 -5.97
CA ALA A 366 5.35 -18.46 -6.56
C ALA A 366 4.61 -17.12 -6.49
N LEU A 367 4.66 -16.43 -5.35
CA LEU A 367 4.07 -15.10 -5.18
C LEU A 367 4.68 -14.10 -6.18
N VAL A 368 6.00 -14.04 -6.27
CA VAL A 368 6.70 -13.12 -7.18
C VAL A 368 6.35 -13.43 -8.63
N ASN A 369 6.34 -14.70 -9.01
CA ASN A 369 5.89 -15.15 -10.34
C ASN A 369 4.44 -14.77 -10.65
N SER A 370 3.57 -14.72 -9.64
CA SER A 370 2.17 -14.27 -9.81
C SER A 370 2.08 -12.79 -10.18
N PHE A 371 2.95 -11.94 -9.63
CA PHE A 371 2.96 -10.50 -9.92
C PHE A 371 3.81 -10.14 -11.13
N MET A 372 4.88 -10.90 -11.35
CA MET A 372 5.88 -10.69 -12.38
C MET A 372 6.25 -12.06 -12.96
N PRO A 373 5.61 -12.47 -14.06
CA PRO A 373 5.88 -13.78 -14.66
C PRO A 373 7.36 -13.99 -14.93
N SER A 374 7.84 -15.18 -14.54
CA SER A 374 9.24 -15.62 -14.68
C SER A 374 10.27 -14.88 -13.82
N MET A 375 9.88 -14.01 -12.89
CA MET A 375 10.81 -13.27 -12.02
C MET A 375 11.14 -13.98 -10.69
N GLY A 376 10.27 -14.87 -10.23
CA GLY A 376 10.38 -15.52 -8.93
C GLY A 376 11.68 -16.29 -8.80
N GLY A 377 11.97 -17.19 -9.73
CA GLY A 377 13.17 -18.02 -9.75
C GLY A 377 14.46 -17.20 -9.83
N TYR A 378 14.48 -16.14 -10.65
CA TYR A 378 15.63 -15.23 -10.70
C TYR A 378 15.86 -14.55 -9.37
N MET A 379 14.80 -14.00 -8.75
CA MET A 379 14.94 -13.27 -7.50
C MET A 379 15.34 -14.19 -6.34
N THR A 380 14.67 -15.34 -6.18
CA THR A 380 14.98 -16.27 -5.10
C THR A 380 16.32 -16.97 -5.30
N GLY A 381 16.67 -17.35 -6.54
CA GLY A 381 17.97 -17.92 -6.87
C GLY A 381 19.12 -16.95 -6.60
N LEU A 382 18.98 -15.69 -7.04
CA LEU A 382 19.96 -14.63 -6.80
C LEU A 382 20.13 -14.37 -5.30
N LEU A 383 19.04 -14.16 -4.57
CA LEU A 383 19.09 -13.91 -3.13
C LEU A 383 19.64 -15.12 -2.35
N GLY A 384 19.32 -16.34 -2.79
CA GLY A 384 19.88 -17.56 -2.23
C GLY A 384 21.40 -17.62 -2.38
N ILE A 385 21.91 -17.43 -3.60
CA ILE A 385 23.35 -17.36 -3.90
C ILE A 385 24.03 -16.27 -3.06
N LEU A 386 23.47 -15.06 -3.06
CA LEU A 386 24.01 -13.92 -2.33
C LEU A 386 24.08 -14.20 -0.83
N SER A 387 23.01 -14.76 -0.26
CA SER A 387 22.91 -15.07 1.17
C SER A 387 23.88 -16.17 1.60
N LYS A 388 24.18 -17.16 0.74
CA LYS A 388 25.19 -18.20 1.00
C LYS A 388 26.60 -17.62 1.11
N ASN A 389 26.86 -16.47 0.47
CA ASN A 389 28.19 -15.86 0.33
C ASN A 389 29.25 -16.82 -0.24
N SER A 390 28.86 -17.73 -1.12
CA SER A 390 29.83 -18.57 -1.84
C SER A 390 30.24 -17.88 -3.15
N PRO A 391 31.51 -17.99 -3.56
CA PRO A 391 31.93 -17.53 -4.88
C PRO A 391 31.06 -18.15 -5.96
N ILE A 392 30.53 -17.31 -6.85
CA ILE A 392 29.75 -17.72 -8.01
C ILE A 392 30.69 -18.18 -9.13
N ALA A 393 31.84 -17.54 -9.25
CA ALA A 393 32.86 -17.86 -10.23
C ALA A 393 34.27 -17.61 -9.66
N GLY A 394 35.25 -18.37 -10.15
CA GLY A 394 36.66 -18.14 -9.83
C GLY A 394 37.18 -16.80 -10.36
N ASP A 395 38.31 -16.32 -9.82
CA ASP A 395 38.89 -15.00 -10.14
C ASP A 395 39.10 -14.73 -11.64
N GLY A 396 39.51 -15.77 -12.39
CA GLY A 396 39.73 -15.68 -13.83
C GLY A 396 38.43 -15.39 -14.59
N LEU A 397 37.38 -16.16 -14.33
CA LEU A 397 36.07 -15.96 -14.96
C LEU A 397 35.41 -14.67 -14.47
N ALA A 398 35.55 -14.34 -13.18
CA ALA A 398 35.05 -13.09 -12.60
C ALA A 398 35.72 -11.84 -13.21
N SER A 399 36.93 -11.94 -13.77
CA SER A 399 37.57 -10.85 -14.52
C SER A 399 36.83 -10.51 -15.83
N LEU A 400 36.01 -11.44 -16.34
CA LEU A 400 35.16 -11.28 -17.52
C LEU A 400 33.74 -10.83 -17.15
N ALA A 401 33.54 -10.22 -15.98
CA ALA A 401 32.22 -9.83 -15.45
C ALA A 401 31.36 -9.02 -16.44
N SER A 402 31.97 -8.09 -17.19
CA SER A 402 31.25 -7.30 -18.20
C SER A 402 30.76 -8.10 -19.40
N VAL A 403 31.44 -9.20 -19.75
CA VAL A 403 31.01 -10.10 -20.82
C VAL A 403 29.94 -11.06 -20.29
N LEU A 404 30.14 -11.59 -19.08
CA LEU A 404 29.17 -12.46 -18.39
C LEU A 404 27.83 -11.77 -18.17
N SER A 405 27.84 -10.49 -17.79
CA SER A 405 26.62 -9.72 -17.55
C SER A 405 25.76 -9.63 -18.82
N GLY A 406 26.37 -9.31 -19.97
CA GLY A 406 25.68 -9.26 -21.26
C GLY A 406 25.10 -10.62 -21.67
N LEU A 407 25.84 -11.71 -21.46
CA LEU A 407 25.35 -13.07 -21.77
C LEU A 407 24.17 -13.47 -20.87
N ILE A 408 24.29 -13.28 -19.56
CA ILE A 408 23.23 -13.62 -18.60
C ILE A 408 21.98 -12.76 -18.85
N VAL A 409 22.14 -11.47 -19.10
CA VAL A 409 21.03 -10.55 -19.43
C VAL A 409 20.37 -10.91 -20.76
N GLY A 410 21.14 -11.36 -21.74
CA GLY A 410 20.63 -11.88 -23.01
C GLY A 410 19.76 -13.13 -22.85
N MET A 411 20.03 -13.95 -21.84
CA MET A 411 19.23 -15.13 -21.50
C MET A 411 17.96 -14.82 -20.68
N LEU A 412 17.79 -13.59 -20.20
CA LEU A 412 16.61 -13.18 -19.43
C LEU A 412 15.36 -13.10 -20.32
N PRO A 413 14.20 -13.62 -19.87
CA PRO A 413 12.93 -13.53 -20.59
C PRO A 413 12.59 -12.11 -21.08
N GLY A 414 11.90 -12.03 -22.22
CA GLY A 414 11.42 -10.75 -22.77
C GLY A 414 10.38 -10.05 -21.89
N SER A 415 9.71 -10.78 -20.99
CA SER A 415 8.76 -10.24 -20.01
C SER A 415 9.41 -9.36 -18.94
N ILE A 416 10.73 -9.45 -18.78
CA ILE A 416 11.47 -8.70 -17.77
C ILE A 416 11.67 -7.24 -18.25
N PRO A 417 11.25 -6.23 -17.46
CA PRO A 417 11.42 -4.82 -17.82
C PRO A 417 12.88 -4.43 -18.12
N GLN A 418 13.10 -3.59 -19.14
CA GLN A 418 14.45 -3.21 -19.58
C GLN A 418 15.27 -2.48 -18.51
N ASN A 419 14.63 -1.63 -17.71
CA ASN A 419 15.28 -1.00 -16.56
C ASN A 419 15.79 -2.04 -15.56
N PHE A 420 15.05 -3.14 -15.34
CA PHE A 420 15.53 -4.23 -14.48
C PHE A 420 16.68 -5.00 -15.10
N LYS A 421 16.61 -5.29 -16.40
CA LYS A 421 17.72 -5.92 -17.13
C LYS A 421 19.01 -5.11 -16.97
N LYS A 422 18.93 -3.78 -17.05
CA LYS A 422 20.05 -2.87 -16.84
C LYS A 422 20.60 -2.91 -15.41
N ILE A 423 19.76 -3.07 -14.39
CA ILE A 423 20.24 -3.25 -13.01
C ILE A 423 20.99 -4.58 -12.87
N ILE A 424 20.40 -5.67 -13.36
CA ILE A 424 21.07 -6.97 -13.36
C ILE A 424 22.41 -6.84 -14.08
N GLU A 425 22.44 -6.21 -15.25
CA GLU A 425 23.66 -5.99 -16.01
C GLU A 425 24.71 -5.22 -15.20
N ASN A 426 24.32 -4.11 -14.57
CA ASN A 426 25.21 -3.30 -13.73
C ASN A 426 25.74 -4.09 -12.52
N MET A 427 24.89 -4.89 -11.87
CA MET A 427 25.27 -5.73 -10.74
C MET A 427 26.27 -6.81 -11.17
N LEU A 428 25.91 -7.56 -12.21
CA LEU A 428 26.71 -8.64 -12.75
C LEU A 428 28.00 -8.14 -13.40
N SER A 429 28.10 -6.88 -13.81
CA SER A 429 29.35 -6.34 -14.38
C SER A 429 30.44 -6.12 -13.33
N ASN A 430 30.13 -6.25 -12.04
CA ASN A 430 31.11 -6.08 -10.97
C ASN A 430 31.76 -7.41 -10.57
N LYS A 431 33.11 -7.50 -10.66
CA LYS A 431 33.88 -8.69 -10.25
C LYS A 431 33.56 -9.15 -8.81
N GLN A 432 33.30 -8.22 -7.90
CA GLN A 432 33.01 -8.53 -6.50
C GLN A 432 31.70 -9.31 -6.36
N PHE A 433 30.72 -9.09 -7.23
CA PHE A 433 29.48 -9.88 -7.24
C PHE A 433 29.77 -11.38 -7.41
N PHE A 434 30.72 -11.73 -8.26
CA PHE A 434 31.05 -13.14 -8.52
C PHE A 434 31.96 -13.78 -7.46
N THR A 435 32.82 -13.00 -6.82
CA THR A 435 33.84 -13.52 -5.90
C THR A 435 33.41 -13.45 -4.44
N HIS A 436 32.76 -12.34 -4.05
CA HIS A 436 32.33 -12.06 -2.68
C HIS A 436 30.93 -11.43 -2.68
N PRO A 437 29.90 -12.19 -3.11
CA PRO A 437 28.56 -11.65 -3.38
C PRO A 437 27.92 -10.96 -2.18
N TRP A 438 28.13 -11.48 -0.96
CA TRP A 438 27.57 -10.86 0.24
C TRP A 438 28.20 -9.51 0.50
N ASP A 439 29.54 -9.41 0.42
CA ASP A 439 30.25 -8.16 0.66
C ASP A 439 29.92 -7.12 -0.42
N TYR A 440 29.68 -7.56 -1.66
CA TYR A 440 29.23 -6.68 -2.73
C TYR A 440 27.92 -5.98 -2.39
N LEU A 441 26.93 -6.65 -1.79
CA LEU A 441 25.64 -6.02 -1.40
C LEU A 441 25.81 -4.84 -0.42
N TRP A 442 26.88 -4.85 0.37
CA TRP A 442 27.20 -3.78 1.31
C TRP A 442 28.18 -2.75 0.74
N SER A 443 28.60 -2.92 -0.52
CA SER A 443 29.53 -2.03 -1.19
C SER A 443 28.83 -0.79 -1.76
N LYS A 444 29.62 0.28 -1.97
CA LYS A 444 29.16 1.47 -2.71
C LYS A 444 28.79 1.14 -4.16
N ASP A 445 29.36 0.09 -4.73
CA ASP A 445 29.13 -0.27 -6.12
C ASP A 445 27.79 -0.97 -6.33
N PHE A 446 27.28 -1.69 -5.33
CA PHE A 446 25.91 -2.18 -5.36
C PHE A 446 24.90 -1.02 -5.37
N VAL A 447 25.12 0.00 -4.52
CA VAL A 447 24.29 1.21 -4.48
C VAL A 447 24.28 1.92 -5.84
N LYS A 448 25.44 2.06 -6.48
CA LYS A 448 25.53 2.62 -7.85
C LYS A 448 24.78 1.75 -8.86
N ALA A 449 24.87 0.42 -8.76
CA ALA A 449 24.27 -0.49 -9.72
C ALA A 449 22.73 -0.41 -9.73
N ILE A 450 22.10 -0.20 -8.56
CA ILE A 450 20.65 -0.06 -8.42
C ILE A 450 20.13 1.37 -8.68
N MET A 451 21.00 2.37 -8.70
CA MET A 451 20.68 3.75 -9.06
C MET A 451 20.77 3.91 -10.59
N ILE A 452 19.67 3.62 -11.30
CA ILE A 452 19.62 3.86 -12.75
C ILE A 452 19.47 5.38 -12.99
N GLU A 453 20.44 6.00 -13.66
CA GLU A 453 20.23 7.31 -14.27
C GLU A 453 19.20 7.16 -15.42
N ASN A 454 18.01 7.76 -15.26
CA ASN A 454 17.03 7.87 -16.33
C ASN A 454 17.56 8.83 -17.41
N SER A 455 18.31 8.30 -18.38
CA SER A 455 18.77 9.06 -19.54
C SER A 455 17.72 9.23 -20.65
N ASN A 456 16.44 8.93 -20.38
CA ASN A 456 15.36 8.99 -21.38
C ASN A 456 14.39 10.17 -21.19
N VAL A 457 14.92 11.36 -20.86
CA VAL A 457 14.25 12.64 -21.16
C VAL A 457 15.15 13.47 -22.08
N ALA A 458 15.68 12.82 -23.12
CA ALA A 458 16.21 13.50 -24.30
C ALA A 458 15.11 13.47 -25.36
N ASN A 459 14.19 14.43 -25.29
CA ASN A 459 13.51 15.11 -26.40
C ASN A 459 12.29 15.86 -25.88
N ASN A 460 12.51 16.99 -25.22
CA ASN A 460 12.07 18.30 -25.71
C ASN A 460 12.44 19.39 -24.69
N LYS A 461 12.98 20.48 -25.23
CA LYS A 461 13.58 21.63 -24.56
C LYS A 461 12.69 22.25 -23.50
N ALA A 462 13.24 22.51 -22.31
CA ALA A 462 13.50 23.85 -21.78
C ALA A 462 14.27 23.73 -20.47
N GLU A 463 15.25 24.62 -20.30
CA GLU A 463 16.27 24.66 -19.27
C GLU A 463 15.71 24.98 -17.86
N GLU A 464 16.52 24.64 -16.85
CA GLU A 464 16.45 25.05 -15.44
C GLU A 464 15.42 24.36 -14.52
N SER A 465 15.65 23.07 -14.26
CA SER A 465 15.52 22.52 -12.90
C SER A 465 16.45 21.31 -12.75
N ASN A 466 17.64 21.52 -12.16
CA ASN A 466 18.61 20.49 -11.83
C ASN A 466 18.19 19.69 -10.58
N GLU A 467 17.05 19.00 -10.63
CA GLU A 467 16.79 17.86 -9.76
C GLU A 467 16.69 16.61 -10.63
N LYS A 468 17.80 15.87 -10.71
CA LYS A 468 17.85 14.53 -11.27
C LYS A 468 16.90 13.64 -10.45
N GLU A 469 15.71 13.32 -10.96
CA GLU A 469 14.86 12.29 -10.36
C GLU A 469 15.51 10.92 -10.58
N ILE A 470 16.20 10.43 -9.54
CA ILE A 470 16.65 9.04 -9.43
C ILE A 470 15.43 8.22 -8.99
N GLU A 471 14.66 7.68 -9.93
CA GLU A 471 13.62 6.72 -9.58
C GLU A 471 14.26 5.36 -9.22
N ASN A 472 14.14 4.97 -7.96
CA ASN A 472 14.57 3.66 -7.49
C ASN A 472 13.73 2.58 -8.18
N PHE A 473 14.35 1.60 -8.83
CA PHE A 473 13.61 0.53 -9.51
C PHE A 473 12.67 -0.23 -8.58
N LEU A 474 13.02 -0.41 -7.32
CA LEU A 474 12.12 -1.05 -6.34
C LEU A 474 10.83 -0.25 -6.16
N ASP A 475 10.86 1.05 -6.44
CA ASP A 475 9.68 1.88 -6.34
C ASP A 475 8.62 1.48 -7.36
N ILE A 476 8.91 1.19 -8.63
CA ILE A 476 7.83 0.96 -9.61
C ILE A 476 7.00 -0.30 -9.28
N PRO A 477 7.62 -1.46 -8.95
CA PRO A 477 6.93 -2.64 -8.44
C PRO A 477 6.29 -2.40 -7.09
N LEU A 478 6.98 -1.79 -6.11
CA LEU A 478 6.39 -1.56 -4.79
C LEU A 478 5.24 -0.53 -4.83
N LYS A 479 5.36 0.54 -5.64
CA LYS A 479 4.34 1.56 -5.94
C LYS A 479 3.10 0.89 -6.53
N LYS A 480 3.25 0.00 -7.52
CA LYS A 480 2.14 -0.71 -8.20
C LYS A 480 1.58 -1.92 -7.43
N LEU A 481 2.41 -2.85 -6.97
CA LEU A 481 2.00 -4.09 -6.27
C LEU A 481 1.30 -3.77 -4.95
N THR A 482 1.94 -2.88 -4.20
CA THR A 482 1.62 -2.80 -2.80
C THR A 482 0.63 -1.68 -2.58
N GLY A 483 0.75 -0.49 -3.17
CA GLY A 483 0.05 0.71 -2.70
C GLY A 483 0.78 1.41 -1.54
N LEU A 484 2.07 1.08 -1.32
CA LEU A 484 2.96 1.67 -0.30
C LEU A 484 3.12 3.16 -0.50
N LYS A 485 2.88 3.69 -1.71
CA LYS A 485 2.74 5.13 -1.94
C LYS A 485 1.85 5.77 -0.88
N SER A 486 0.69 5.16 -0.59
CA SER A 486 -0.20 5.71 0.42
C SER A 486 0.34 5.64 1.85
N ILE A 487 0.95 4.52 2.24
CA ILE A 487 1.32 4.25 3.64
C ILE A 487 2.73 4.73 3.99
N LEU A 488 3.70 4.63 3.09
CA LEU A 488 5.08 5.09 3.28
C LEU A 488 5.29 6.48 2.67
N GLN A 489 4.93 6.75 1.40
CA GLN A 489 5.22 8.06 0.80
C GLN A 489 4.40 9.19 1.44
N HIS A 490 3.14 8.95 1.82
CA HIS A 490 2.38 9.98 2.54
C HIS A 490 2.65 10.01 4.05
N ASN A 491 3.56 9.20 4.60
CA ASN A 491 3.84 9.23 6.04
C ASN A 491 5.32 9.37 6.41
N LEU A 492 6.19 9.27 5.42
CA LEU A 492 7.63 9.36 5.53
C LEU A 492 8.10 10.31 4.43
N SER A 493 8.96 11.26 4.80
CA SER A 493 9.69 12.07 3.81
C SER A 493 10.42 11.14 2.84
N ASP A 494 10.55 11.55 1.57
CA ASP A 494 11.36 10.86 0.55
C ASP A 494 12.83 10.65 0.97
N LYS A 495 13.27 11.35 2.03
CA LYS A 495 14.60 11.21 2.65
C LYS A 495 14.66 10.11 3.73
N THR A 496 13.55 9.46 4.06
CA THR A 496 13.51 8.44 5.12
C THR A 496 14.04 7.11 4.62
N SER A 497 15.21 6.70 5.10
CA SER A 497 15.79 5.40 4.73
C SER A 497 15.09 4.22 5.44
N ILE A 498 15.13 3.04 4.82
CA ILE A 498 14.67 1.78 5.45
C ILE A 498 15.38 1.57 6.78
N ARG A 499 16.68 1.85 6.86
CA ARG A 499 17.46 1.81 8.10
C ARG A 499 16.86 2.72 9.17
N SER A 500 16.47 3.95 8.83
CA SER A 500 15.81 4.86 9.78
C SER A 500 14.48 4.30 10.29
N ILE A 501 13.69 3.66 9.42
CA ILE A 501 12.44 2.99 9.82
C ILE A 501 12.73 1.85 10.79
N VAL A 502 13.70 1.00 10.46
CA VAL A 502 14.09 -0.13 11.30
C VAL A 502 14.59 0.36 12.67
N GLU A 503 15.44 1.39 12.69
CA GLU A 503 15.91 2.00 13.94
C GLU A 503 14.79 2.62 14.78
N LYS A 504 13.77 3.23 14.15
CA LYS A 504 12.58 3.73 14.85
C LYS A 504 11.78 2.60 15.50
N VAL A 505 11.66 1.45 14.84
CA VAL A 505 10.96 0.27 15.38
C VAL A 505 11.75 -0.36 16.53
N THR A 506 13.06 -0.56 16.37
CA THR A 506 13.90 -1.21 17.38
C THR A 506 14.09 -0.36 18.64
N LYS A 507 14.22 0.97 18.48
CA LYS A 507 14.39 1.92 19.58
C LYS A 507 13.05 2.43 20.16
N ALA A 508 11.91 1.96 19.66
CA ALA A 508 10.59 2.35 20.16
C ALA A 508 10.45 2.05 21.65
N GLY A 509 9.88 2.97 22.44
CA GLY A 509 9.58 2.73 23.85
C GLY A 509 8.35 1.83 24.05
N GLY A 510 8.37 0.97 25.07
CA GLY A 510 7.30 -0.02 25.34
C GLY A 510 7.49 -1.33 24.59
N GLU A 511 6.80 -2.41 24.96
CA GLU A 511 6.94 -3.73 24.32
C GLU A 511 6.36 -3.75 22.90
N LEU A 512 6.95 -4.54 22.00
CA LEU A 512 6.36 -4.82 20.68
C LEU A 512 6.49 -6.33 20.41
N LYS A 513 5.64 -7.06 21.10
CA LYS A 513 5.53 -8.51 21.08
C LYS A 513 4.17 -8.91 20.53
N ILE A 514 4.09 -10.08 19.93
CA ILE A 514 2.82 -10.74 19.58
C ILE A 514 2.82 -12.08 20.29
N ASP A 515 2.01 -12.22 21.33
CA ASP A 515 1.80 -13.46 22.05
C ASP A 515 0.48 -14.09 21.58
N PHE A 516 0.55 -15.13 20.76
CA PHE A 516 -0.64 -15.71 20.13
C PHE A 516 -1.53 -16.45 21.14
N ASP A 517 -1.00 -16.87 22.29
CA ASP A 517 -1.79 -17.49 23.35
C ASP A 517 -2.70 -16.45 24.05
N ASN A 518 -2.24 -15.20 24.16
CA ASN A 518 -3.09 -14.10 24.62
C ASN A 518 -4.29 -13.87 23.66
N PHE A 519 -4.08 -13.98 22.34
CA PHE A 519 -5.17 -13.89 21.35
C PHE A 519 -6.14 -15.08 21.45
N VAL A 520 -5.63 -16.30 21.60
CA VAL A 520 -6.46 -17.50 21.85
C VAL A 520 -7.35 -17.29 23.08
N ASN A 521 -6.76 -16.81 24.17
CA ASN A 521 -7.48 -16.54 25.42
C ASN A 521 -8.52 -15.43 25.29
N LEU A 522 -8.29 -14.43 24.42
CA LEU A 522 -9.28 -13.40 24.09
C LEU A 522 -10.44 -14.00 23.30
N ILE A 523 -10.15 -14.73 22.21
CA ILE A 523 -11.12 -15.29 21.28
C ILE A 523 -12.07 -16.26 21.99
N ASN A 524 -11.54 -17.16 22.83
CA ASN A 524 -12.33 -18.10 23.62
C ASN A 524 -13.30 -17.43 24.60
N LYS A 525 -13.07 -16.16 24.94
CA LYS A 525 -13.91 -15.39 25.88
C LYS A 525 -14.86 -14.42 25.19
N ILE A 526 -14.86 -14.34 23.87
CA ILE A 526 -15.84 -13.56 23.10
C ILE A 526 -17.29 -13.90 23.48
N PRO A 527 -17.68 -15.16 23.77
CA PRO A 527 -19.05 -15.46 24.23
C PRO A 527 -19.45 -14.74 25.52
N ALA A 528 -18.50 -14.52 26.43
CA ALA A 528 -18.75 -13.75 27.66
C ALA A 528 -18.96 -12.26 27.34
N LEU A 529 -18.19 -11.73 26.38
CA LEU A 529 -18.37 -10.37 25.87
C LEU A 529 -19.71 -10.20 25.15
N THR A 530 -20.11 -11.13 24.29
CA THR A 530 -21.40 -11.05 23.60
C THR A 530 -22.56 -11.12 24.57
N THR A 531 -22.48 -11.99 25.60
CA THR A 531 -23.47 -12.07 26.68
C THR A 531 -23.60 -10.73 27.40
N PHE A 532 -22.48 -10.13 27.81
CA PHE A 532 -22.48 -8.82 28.46
C PHE A 532 -23.01 -7.71 27.55
N LEU A 533 -22.65 -7.69 26.25
CA LEU A 533 -23.12 -6.67 25.32
C LEU A 533 -24.62 -6.76 25.03
N LYS A 534 -25.21 -7.95 25.09
CA LYS A 534 -26.66 -8.14 24.90
C LYS A 534 -27.46 -7.64 26.10
N ASP A 535 -26.95 -7.86 27.31
CA ASP A 535 -27.61 -7.44 28.54
C ASP A 535 -26.61 -6.78 29.52
N PRO A 536 -26.12 -5.57 29.19
CA PRO A 536 -25.07 -4.92 29.97
C PRO A 536 -25.56 -4.46 31.35
N THR A 537 -26.88 -4.39 31.55
CA THR A 537 -27.51 -3.98 32.82
C THR A 537 -27.67 -5.11 33.82
N ASN A 538 -27.91 -6.34 33.37
CA ASN A 538 -28.12 -7.49 34.25
C ASN A 538 -26.90 -8.42 34.34
N VAL A 539 -25.94 -8.33 33.41
CA VAL A 539 -24.69 -9.11 33.45
C VAL A 539 -23.60 -8.31 34.18
N SER A 540 -23.04 -8.89 35.24
CA SER A 540 -21.97 -8.26 36.02
C SER A 540 -20.74 -7.97 35.16
N ILE A 541 -20.09 -6.83 35.39
CA ILE A 541 -18.79 -6.51 34.77
C ILE A 541 -17.69 -7.51 35.20
N GLU A 542 -17.90 -8.24 36.30
CA GLU A 542 -17.04 -9.37 36.71
C GLU A 542 -16.99 -10.47 35.63
N THR A 543 -18.05 -10.63 34.81
CA THR A 543 -18.06 -11.54 33.66
C THR A 543 -17.02 -11.17 32.61
N LEU A 544 -16.64 -9.89 32.51
CA LEU A 544 -15.52 -9.44 31.67
C LEU A 544 -14.17 -9.55 32.38
N GLY A 545 -14.18 -9.79 33.70
CA GLY A 545 -12.97 -9.94 34.50
C GLY A 545 -12.56 -8.72 35.32
N ILE A 546 -13.50 -7.83 35.67
CA ILE A 546 -13.21 -6.69 36.54
C ILE A 546 -13.92 -6.90 37.87
N GLN A 547 -13.13 -7.00 38.95
CA GLN A 547 -13.65 -7.14 40.31
C GLN A 547 -12.90 -6.20 41.25
N ASN A 548 -13.63 -5.43 42.06
CA ASN A 548 -13.07 -4.49 43.03
C ASN A 548 -12.01 -3.53 42.44
N GLY A 549 -12.24 -3.04 41.21
CA GLY A 549 -11.31 -2.15 40.51
C GLY A 549 -9.99 -2.81 40.09
N LYS A 550 -9.93 -4.14 40.06
CA LYS A 550 -8.79 -4.93 39.59
C LYS A 550 -9.19 -5.85 38.44
N ILE A 551 -8.25 -6.13 37.56
CA ILE A 551 -8.41 -7.13 36.50
C ILE A 551 -8.13 -8.51 37.09
N ILE A 552 -9.06 -9.44 36.91
CA ILE A 552 -8.92 -10.84 37.31
C ILE A 552 -7.95 -11.53 36.34
N PRO A 553 -6.87 -12.17 36.81
CA PRO A 553 -5.95 -12.90 35.95
C PRO A 553 -6.66 -13.96 35.11
N GLY A 554 -6.28 -14.09 33.85
CA GLY A 554 -6.87 -15.06 32.93
C GLY A 554 -8.28 -14.73 32.47
N SER A 555 -8.80 -13.52 32.72
CA SER A 555 -10.11 -13.05 32.23
C SER A 555 -10.07 -12.43 30.83
N LEU A 556 -11.20 -11.96 30.29
CA LEU A 556 -11.24 -11.25 28.99
C LEU A 556 -10.44 -9.95 29.07
N MET A 557 -10.66 -9.16 30.12
CA MET A 557 -9.94 -7.89 30.34
C MET A 557 -8.45 -8.09 30.59
N ASP A 558 -8.03 -9.21 31.19
CA ASP A 558 -6.62 -9.58 31.31
C ASP A 558 -5.99 -9.84 29.93
N SER A 559 -6.66 -10.62 29.08
CA SER A 559 -6.20 -10.88 27.70
C SER A 559 -6.13 -9.60 26.86
N ILE A 560 -7.15 -8.74 26.95
CA ILE A 560 -7.15 -7.41 26.30
C ILE A 560 -5.95 -6.59 26.80
N SER A 561 -5.81 -6.44 28.12
CA SER A 561 -4.73 -5.66 28.73
C SER A 561 -3.36 -6.15 28.27
N LYS A 562 -3.12 -7.46 28.30
CA LYS A 562 -1.85 -8.07 27.88
C LYS A 562 -1.55 -7.84 26.40
N ILE A 563 -2.51 -8.10 25.51
CA ILE A 563 -2.33 -7.82 24.06
C ILE A 563 -1.97 -6.36 23.82
N PHE A 564 -2.66 -5.42 24.47
CA PHE A 564 -2.36 -4.00 24.27
C PHE A 564 -1.04 -3.56 24.93
N GLN A 565 -0.63 -4.19 26.03
CA GLN A 565 0.70 -4.00 26.63
C GLN A 565 1.81 -4.51 25.71
N ASP A 566 1.65 -5.72 25.18
CA ASP A 566 2.57 -6.34 24.22
C ASP A 566 2.73 -5.47 22.96
N LEU A 567 1.69 -4.70 22.58
CA LEU A 567 1.69 -3.82 21.40
C LEU A 567 2.04 -2.35 21.69
N LYS A 568 2.39 -1.99 22.93
CA LYS A 568 2.60 -0.59 23.36
C LYS A 568 3.65 0.17 22.54
N GLY A 569 4.63 -0.53 21.97
CA GLY A 569 5.66 -0.02 21.08
C GLY A 569 5.10 0.66 19.84
N ILE A 570 3.91 0.27 19.37
CA ILE A 570 3.18 0.92 18.27
C ILE A 570 2.94 2.41 18.58
N VAL A 571 2.65 2.75 19.83
CA VAL A 571 2.43 4.14 20.26
C VAL A 571 3.69 4.97 20.10
N SER A 572 4.85 4.42 20.45
CA SER A 572 6.12 5.10 20.27
C SER A 572 6.52 5.20 18.80
N ILE A 573 6.23 4.17 18.01
CA ILE A 573 6.46 4.19 16.55
C ILE A 573 5.63 5.30 15.92
N GLU A 574 4.31 5.36 16.19
CA GLU A 574 3.45 6.38 15.59
C GLU A 574 3.88 7.80 16.00
N LYS A 575 4.27 8.04 17.26
CA LYS A 575 4.85 9.32 17.67
C LYS A 575 6.09 9.69 16.85
N SER A 576 6.98 8.73 16.58
CA SER A 576 8.18 8.95 15.76
C SER A 576 7.88 9.17 14.27
N LEU A 577 6.73 8.68 13.79
CA LEU A 577 6.24 8.88 12.42
C LEU A 577 5.50 10.21 12.28
N GLN A 578 4.83 10.70 13.32
CA GLN A 578 4.09 11.96 13.30
C GLN A 578 4.98 13.14 12.89
N ALA A 579 6.21 13.23 13.41
CA ALA A 579 7.17 14.26 12.99
C ALA A 579 7.48 14.19 11.49
N SER A 580 7.65 12.97 10.95
CA SER A 580 7.89 12.77 9.51
C SER A 580 6.67 13.14 8.66
N LYS A 581 5.45 12.90 9.16
CA LYS A 581 4.19 13.32 8.52
C LYS A 581 4.02 14.83 8.50
N GLU A 582 4.36 15.50 9.59
CA GLU A 582 4.32 16.96 9.67
C GLU A 582 5.28 17.60 8.66
N SER A 583 6.50 17.07 8.55
CA SER A 583 7.45 17.47 7.51
C SER A 583 6.90 17.24 6.10
N TYR A 584 6.33 16.06 5.81
CA TYR A 584 5.71 15.76 4.52
C TYR A 584 4.56 16.71 4.18
N ASN A 585 3.68 17.01 5.14
CA ASN A 585 2.59 17.98 4.95
C ASN A 585 3.12 19.39 4.68
N ILE A 586 4.24 19.78 5.27
CA ILE A 586 4.88 21.07 4.98
C ILE A 586 5.45 21.06 3.55
N GLU A 587 6.22 20.04 3.19
CA GLU A 587 6.93 19.95 1.92
C GLU A 587 5.99 19.74 0.72
N HIS A 588 4.99 18.85 0.81
CA HIS A 588 4.15 18.47 -0.33
C HIS A 588 2.75 19.07 -0.33
N PHE A 589 2.17 19.34 0.84
CA PHE A 589 0.86 20.00 0.88
C PHE A 589 1.01 21.52 0.89
N LYS A 590 1.64 22.10 1.92
CA LYS A 590 1.69 23.56 2.09
C LYS A 590 2.48 24.24 0.98
N LYS A 591 3.66 23.72 0.63
CA LYS A 591 4.52 24.31 -0.40
C LYS A 591 3.85 24.29 -1.77
N VAL A 592 3.38 23.12 -2.24
CA VAL A 592 2.71 23.00 -3.54
C VAL A 592 1.42 23.83 -3.57
N HIS A 593 0.64 23.86 -2.48
CA HIS A 593 -0.54 24.71 -2.40
C HIS A 593 -0.18 26.19 -2.54
N GLN A 594 0.88 26.65 -1.88
CA GLN A 594 1.35 28.03 -1.99
C GLN A 594 1.92 28.33 -3.39
N GLU A 595 2.74 27.45 -3.96
CA GLU A 595 3.30 27.60 -5.31
C GLU A 595 2.19 27.69 -6.36
N MET A 596 1.15 26.86 -6.26
CA MET A 596 -0.02 26.92 -7.14
C MET A 596 -0.79 28.23 -6.97
N GLN A 597 -0.99 28.68 -5.73
CA GLN A 597 -1.68 29.93 -5.43
C GLN A 597 -0.91 31.14 -5.98
N ASP A 598 0.41 31.17 -5.78
CA ASP A 598 1.30 32.23 -6.26
C ASP A 598 1.35 32.23 -7.79
N ALA A 599 1.46 31.06 -8.42
CA ALA A 599 1.43 30.92 -9.87
C ALA A 599 0.09 31.41 -10.47
N LEU A 600 -1.04 31.11 -9.82
CA LEU A 600 -2.35 31.59 -10.23
C LEU A 600 -2.47 33.12 -10.07
N ASN A 601 -1.98 33.67 -8.97
CA ASN A 601 -2.01 35.10 -8.68
C ASN A 601 -1.08 35.91 -9.59
N ALA A 602 0.02 35.30 -10.06
CA ALA A 602 0.96 35.94 -10.99
C ALA A 602 0.38 36.15 -12.40
N ILE A 603 -0.66 35.40 -12.78
CA ILE A 603 -1.27 35.51 -14.12
C ILE A 603 -2.26 36.68 -14.18
N LYS A 604 -1.96 37.65 -15.03
CA LYS A 604 -2.83 38.80 -15.32
C LYS A 604 -3.57 38.58 -16.63
N VAL A 605 -4.89 38.74 -16.61
CA VAL A 605 -5.68 38.90 -17.84
C VAL A 605 -5.45 40.30 -18.35
N THR A 606 -4.93 40.41 -19.57
CA THR A 606 -4.57 41.69 -20.19
C THR A 606 -5.54 42.09 -21.30
N LYS A 607 -6.23 41.12 -21.90
CA LYS A 607 -7.23 41.34 -22.95
C LYS A 607 -8.27 40.22 -22.96
N VAL A 608 -9.53 40.57 -23.25
CA VAL A 608 -10.64 39.64 -23.48
C VAL A 608 -11.35 40.11 -24.74
N GLU A 609 -11.54 39.22 -25.70
CA GLU A 609 -12.19 39.50 -26.98
C GLU A 609 -13.09 38.34 -27.38
N PHE A 610 -14.14 38.63 -28.13
CA PHE A 610 -14.98 37.64 -28.78
C PHE A 610 -14.87 37.82 -30.30
N LEU A 611 -14.27 36.85 -30.99
CA LEU A 611 -13.96 36.89 -32.42
C LEU A 611 -14.16 35.50 -33.02
N ASP A 612 -14.79 35.42 -34.19
CA ASP A 612 -14.98 34.17 -34.96
C ASP A 612 -15.58 33.01 -34.12
N ASP A 613 -16.61 33.32 -33.33
CA ASP A 613 -17.28 32.39 -32.39
C ASP A 613 -16.37 31.82 -31.28
N GLU A 614 -15.21 32.42 -31.04
CA GLU A 614 -14.28 32.09 -29.96
C GLU A 614 -14.19 33.21 -28.92
N HIS A 615 -14.15 32.83 -27.64
CA HIS A 615 -13.72 33.70 -26.56
C HIS A 615 -12.19 33.64 -26.46
N ILE A 616 -11.53 34.77 -26.73
CA ILE A 616 -10.07 34.91 -26.76
C ILE A 616 -9.60 35.67 -25.54
N ILE A 617 -8.79 35.02 -24.71
CA ILE A 617 -8.29 35.57 -23.45
C ILE A 617 -6.77 35.65 -23.53
N THR A 618 -6.25 36.88 -23.44
CA THR A 618 -4.81 37.14 -23.42
C THR A 618 -4.32 37.25 -21.97
N LEU A 619 -3.33 36.43 -21.65
CA LEU A 619 -2.67 36.35 -20.34
C LEU A 619 -1.25 36.93 -20.47
N ASN A 620 -0.85 37.77 -19.52
CA ASN A 620 0.50 38.36 -19.43
C ASN A 620 1.00 38.97 -20.76
N ASN A 621 0.11 39.61 -21.53
CA ASN A 621 0.38 40.25 -22.82
C ASN A 621 0.85 39.33 -23.97
N THR A 622 1.05 38.04 -23.74
CA THR A 622 1.72 37.16 -24.72
C THR A 622 1.03 35.82 -24.92
N LYS A 623 0.38 35.27 -23.88
CA LYS A 623 -0.21 33.93 -23.93
C LYS A 623 -1.68 34.03 -24.28
N ILE A 624 -2.14 33.27 -25.26
CA ILE A 624 -3.51 33.33 -25.76
C ILE A 624 -4.21 32.01 -25.46
N VAL A 625 -5.35 32.08 -24.78
CA VAL A 625 -6.26 30.96 -24.54
C VAL A 625 -7.57 31.24 -25.28
N LYS A 626 -7.97 30.31 -26.14
CA LYS A 626 -9.20 30.37 -26.94
C LYS A 626 -10.19 29.33 -26.43
N PHE A 627 -11.44 29.74 -26.25
CA PHE A 627 -12.55 28.87 -25.88
C PHE A 627 -13.64 28.91 -26.93
N LYS A 628 -14.14 27.72 -27.26
CA LYS A 628 -15.37 27.57 -28.05
C LYS A 628 -16.47 27.02 -27.14
N LEU A 629 -17.60 27.70 -27.11
CA LEU A 629 -18.75 27.35 -26.28
C LEU A 629 -19.91 26.86 -27.16
N ASP A 630 -20.68 25.90 -26.65
CA ASP A 630 -22.00 25.54 -27.18
C ASP A 630 -23.06 25.63 -26.07
N LYS A 631 -24.35 25.76 -26.45
CA LYS A 631 -25.47 25.77 -25.51
C LYS A 631 -26.14 24.41 -25.45
N ILE A 632 -26.10 23.78 -24.28
CA ILE A 632 -26.81 22.52 -23.98
C ILE A 632 -27.83 22.80 -22.88
N HIS A 633 -29.12 22.58 -23.15
CA HIS A 633 -30.23 22.89 -22.23
C HIS A 633 -30.22 24.33 -21.70
N ASN A 634 -30.00 25.31 -22.58
CA ASN A 634 -29.88 26.73 -22.25
C ASN A 634 -28.74 27.09 -21.27
N LYS A 635 -27.73 26.22 -21.13
CA LYS A 635 -26.51 26.49 -20.38
C LYS A 635 -25.29 26.30 -21.26
N SER A 636 -24.24 27.06 -20.99
CA SER A 636 -23.00 27.00 -21.75
C SER A 636 -22.17 25.77 -21.38
N GLN A 637 -21.49 25.19 -22.36
CA GLN A 637 -20.51 24.12 -22.21
C GLN A 637 -19.27 24.42 -23.07
N ILE A 638 -18.09 24.22 -22.52
CA ILE A 638 -16.80 24.39 -23.20
C ILE A 638 -16.55 23.16 -24.06
N MET A 639 -16.55 23.38 -25.38
CA MET A 639 -16.38 22.33 -26.39
C MET A 639 -14.92 22.21 -26.84
N GLU A 640 -14.16 23.30 -26.77
CA GLU A 640 -12.74 23.31 -27.16
C GLU A 640 -11.95 24.31 -26.29
N ILE A 641 -10.71 23.95 -25.95
CA ILE A 641 -9.73 24.81 -25.28
C ILE A 641 -8.42 24.77 -26.07
N ASN A 642 -8.01 25.89 -26.65
CA ASN A 642 -6.75 25.99 -27.38
C ASN A 642 -5.81 27.02 -26.72
N ILE A 643 -4.54 26.66 -26.53
CA ILE A 643 -3.54 27.48 -25.84
C ILE A 643 -2.35 27.68 -26.78
N THR A 644 -2.15 28.90 -27.26
CA THR A 644 -1.06 29.30 -28.15
C THR A 644 -0.08 30.23 -27.45
N GLN A 645 1.21 30.04 -27.73
CA GLN A 645 2.31 30.75 -27.08
C GLN A 645 2.64 32.10 -27.68
#